data_AF-A0A7V2Z1T5-F1
#
_entry.id   AF-A0A7V2Z1T5-F1
#
_cell.length_a   1.000
_cell.length_b   1.000
_cell.length_c   1.000
_cell.angle_alpha   90.00
_cell.angle_beta   90.00
_cell.angle_gamma   90.00
#
_symmetry.space_group_name_H-M   'P 1'
#
loop_
_entity.id
_entity.type
_entity.pdbx_description
1 polymer ?
#
loop_
_entity_poly.entity_id
_entity_poly.type
_entity_poly.pdbx_seq_one_letter_code
_entity_poly.pdbx_strand_id
1 'polypeptide(L)'
;MKADLHLHSKFSPRPSHWLLQKIGCRESYSEPRRLYEMARAKGMTLFTLTDHNTLDGCLEIAGREGVFLSEEVTTYFPKDKCKAHVLVFNINEKHHREINELRENIHDLACYLSGNDIPHALAHPFYPVNDRLTLDHFEQMLLLFGVLELNGDQGPVANNCLRLIAENLTPADIDYLANKHNIEPLGEEPWRKRLIGGSDDHAGLHIARRYTEAPGASSVDEFFESVRLGRGLALGEDSTPQLTALKIYSIAYQFYRDKSALPMGARHDVLVRFLDRVLTPGEAVASERWPFIEAPWRAMKAMRGRMATGDSLVEMLRRGAEERLRSEPALMGIVSQPAGDACHNARRGVEKECFDFISQVTGGVLRRFADQCVHRLLGANLFDLFSSFGSAGALYSMLAPYFSAYARYGKENQFSLQAARHLTRARRAAQALRPVERLAFFSDVNCSEADCPAEWRDSPAAADRKGMDMTFVTCRDSSPQRPAPASAGETSAEARNFDPVGAFLLHDTEASALHYPPFLEMLDYCYERQFTRVVAATPGPMGWAALGIARALSLPVVAVYGPAGRDYVRGLTAETDWEDPAWRLILWLYEQMEYVSVASDADAHELIERGLSPDKVIVQSHAGASSPAADTESDDAETEAAFEMAAATMVA
;
A
#
# COMPACT_ATOMS: atom_id res chain seq x y z
N MET A 1 -16.49 -28.89 -6.06
CA MET A 1 -17.12 -27.75 -5.33
C MET A 1 -16.19 -26.54 -5.28
N LYS A 2 -16.73 -25.33 -5.14
CA LYS A 2 -15.98 -24.05 -5.01
C LYS A 2 -16.49 -23.26 -3.81
N ALA A 3 -15.58 -22.68 -3.04
CA ALA A 3 -15.88 -21.86 -1.87
C ALA A 3 -14.92 -20.67 -1.77
N ASP A 4 -15.45 -19.49 -1.49
CA ASP A 4 -14.65 -18.41 -0.91
C ASP A 4 -14.53 -18.67 0.60
N LEU A 5 -13.31 -18.98 1.06
CA LEU A 5 -13.07 -19.43 2.43
C LEU A 5 -12.71 -18.29 3.39
N HIS A 6 -12.70 -17.04 2.94
CA HIS A 6 -12.38 -15.90 3.81
C HIS A 6 -13.22 -14.71 3.35
N LEU A 7 -14.27 -14.39 4.11
CA LEU A 7 -15.26 -13.40 3.73
C LEU A 7 -15.96 -12.81 4.95
N HIS A 8 -16.02 -11.49 5.02
CA HIS A 8 -16.56 -10.77 6.18
C HIS A 8 -17.89 -10.09 5.88
N SER A 9 -18.73 -10.03 6.91
CA SER A 9 -20.01 -9.35 6.90
C SER A 9 -20.03 -8.23 7.95
N LYS A 10 -21.15 -7.51 8.03
CA LYS A 10 -21.41 -6.47 9.04
C LYS A 10 -21.20 -6.90 10.50
N PHE A 11 -21.09 -8.21 10.76
CA PHE A 11 -20.80 -8.79 12.08
C PHE A 11 -19.31 -8.78 12.43
N SER A 12 -18.44 -8.28 11.54
CA SER A 12 -17.04 -7.92 11.83
C SER A 12 -16.95 -6.43 12.21
N PRO A 13 -16.83 -6.08 13.52
CA PRO A 13 -17.07 -4.71 13.97
C PRO A 13 -15.81 -3.83 14.02
N ARG A 14 -14.60 -4.42 14.04
CA ARG A 14 -13.36 -3.69 14.38
C ARG A 14 -12.41 -3.66 13.18
N PRO A 15 -12.25 -2.51 12.52
CA PRO A 15 -11.39 -2.45 11.35
C PRO A 15 -9.92 -2.69 11.67
N SER A 16 -9.26 -3.48 10.84
CA SER A 16 -7.80 -3.67 10.85
C SER A 16 -7.05 -2.46 10.27
N HIS A 17 -7.67 -1.67 9.38
CA HIS A 17 -7.08 -0.46 8.83
C HIS A 17 -7.17 0.74 9.78
N TRP A 18 -6.02 1.33 10.13
CA TRP A 18 -5.93 2.49 11.04
C TRP A 18 -6.79 3.70 10.62
N LEU A 19 -6.92 3.94 9.30
CA LEU A 19 -7.73 5.06 8.80
C LEU A 19 -9.21 4.87 9.12
N LEU A 20 -9.71 3.64 9.01
CA LEU A 20 -11.08 3.27 9.35
C LEU A 20 -11.30 3.30 10.87
N GLN A 21 -10.31 2.86 11.66
CA GLN A 21 -10.33 2.99 13.13
C GLN A 21 -10.48 4.46 13.56
N LYS A 22 -9.73 5.38 12.92
CA LYS A 22 -9.78 6.82 13.22
C LYS A 22 -11.13 7.45 12.89
N ILE A 23 -11.81 6.97 11.84
CA ILE A 23 -13.17 7.40 11.46
C ILE A 23 -14.23 6.80 12.39
N GLY A 24 -13.89 5.74 13.16
CA GLY A 24 -14.81 5.05 14.06
C GLY A 24 -15.88 4.25 13.32
N CYS A 25 -15.57 3.78 12.11
CA CYS A 25 -16.47 2.94 11.32
C CYS A 25 -16.24 1.44 11.63
N ARG A 26 -17.24 0.61 11.35
CA ARG A 26 -17.11 -0.85 11.35
C ARG A 26 -16.17 -1.30 10.23
N GLU A 27 -15.68 -2.53 10.34
CA GLU A 27 -14.81 -3.14 9.34
C GLU A 27 -15.55 -3.51 8.06
N SER A 28 -16.80 -3.96 8.20
CA SER A 28 -17.69 -4.24 7.09
C SER A 28 -19.11 -3.73 7.37
N TYR A 29 -19.83 -3.43 6.28
CA TYR A 29 -21.26 -3.11 6.26
C TYR A 29 -22.04 -4.09 5.37
N SER A 30 -21.38 -5.15 4.89
CA SER A 30 -21.97 -6.08 3.94
C SER A 30 -22.96 -7.02 4.62
N GLU A 31 -24.17 -7.09 4.07
CA GLU A 31 -25.25 -7.96 4.57
C GLU A 31 -24.99 -9.44 4.22
N PRO A 32 -25.02 -10.39 5.19
CA PRO A 32 -24.77 -11.82 4.95
C PRO A 32 -25.55 -12.41 3.78
N ARG A 33 -26.86 -12.11 3.70
CA ARG A 33 -27.73 -12.57 2.61
C ARG A 33 -27.23 -12.13 1.23
N ARG A 34 -26.75 -10.89 1.12
CA ARG A 34 -26.26 -10.35 -0.15
C ARG A 34 -24.93 -11.00 -0.53
N LEU A 35 -24.04 -11.20 0.43
CA LEU A 35 -22.78 -11.91 0.20
C LEU A 35 -23.02 -13.31 -0.34
N TYR A 36 -23.99 -14.05 0.22
CA TYR A 36 -24.42 -15.34 -0.31
C TYR A 36 -24.89 -15.25 -1.77
N GLU A 37 -25.77 -14.28 -2.09
CA GLU A 37 -26.29 -14.08 -3.44
C GLU A 37 -25.18 -13.72 -4.45
N MET A 38 -24.22 -12.88 -4.04
CA MET A 38 -23.06 -12.49 -4.84
C MET A 38 -22.08 -13.64 -5.08
N ALA A 39 -21.75 -14.42 -4.05
CA ALA A 39 -20.90 -15.60 -4.19
C ALA A 39 -21.53 -16.62 -5.15
N ARG A 40 -22.85 -16.82 -5.06
CA ARG A 40 -23.58 -17.75 -5.93
C ARG A 40 -23.55 -17.27 -7.37
N ALA A 41 -23.75 -15.97 -7.60
CA ALA A 41 -23.65 -15.36 -8.93
C ALA A 41 -22.23 -15.51 -9.53
N LYS A 42 -21.19 -15.58 -8.69
CA LYS A 42 -19.80 -15.84 -9.09
C LYS A 42 -19.45 -17.34 -9.22
N GLY A 43 -20.45 -18.21 -9.13
CA GLY A 43 -20.28 -19.65 -9.37
C GLY A 43 -19.73 -20.44 -8.17
N MET A 44 -19.73 -19.85 -6.96
CA MET A 44 -19.45 -20.61 -5.74
C MET A 44 -20.60 -21.58 -5.47
N THR A 45 -20.25 -22.77 -4.97
CA THR A 45 -21.21 -23.85 -4.67
C THR A 45 -21.34 -24.13 -3.18
N LEU A 46 -20.32 -23.76 -2.41
CA LEU A 46 -20.33 -23.77 -0.96
C LEU A 46 -20.14 -22.33 -0.46
N PHE A 47 -20.72 -22.03 0.70
CA PHE A 47 -20.82 -20.68 1.23
C PHE A 47 -20.48 -20.66 2.70
N THR A 48 -19.69 -19.69 3.12
CA THR A 48 -19.40 -19.44 4.52
C THR A 48 -19.05 -17.97 4.71
N LEU A 49 -19.11 -17.52 5.96
CA LEU A 49 -18.62 -16.22 6.41
C LEU A 49 -17.64 -16.48 7.54
N THR A 50 -16.55 -15.73 7.58
CA THR A 50 -15.49 -15.88 8.57
C THR A 50 -15.38 -14.62 9.40
N ASP A 51 -16.51 -14.18 9.97
CA ASP A 51 -16.54 -12.98 10.80
C ASP A 51 -15.63 -13.13 12.03
N HIS A 52 -15.07 -12.02 12.49
CA HIS A 52 -14.07 -12.00 13.57
C HIS A 52 -14.62 -12.52 14.89
N ASN A 53 -14.18 -13.70 15.32
CA ASN A 53 -14.52 -14.34 16.59
C ASN A 53 -16.04 -14.45 16.86
N THR A 54 -16.85 -14.60 15.81
CA THR A 54 -18.31 -14.76 15.92
C THR A 54 -18.87 -15.61 14.78
N LEU A 55 -19.92 -16.37 15.09
CA LEU A 55 -20.72 -17.12 14.11
C LEU A 55 -21.95 -16.35 13.60
N ASP A 56 -22.24 -15.15 14.12
CA ASP A 56 -23.51 -14.45 13.90
C ASP A 56 -23.86 -14.27 12.41
N GLY A 57 -22.88 -13.89 11.58
CA GLY A 57 -23.08 -13.75 10.14
C GLY A 57 -23.43 -15.08 9.45
N CYS A 58 -22.70 -16.15 9.77
CA CYS A 58 -22.99 -17.50 9.31
C CYS A 58 -24.39 -17.98 9.74
N LEU A 59 -24.77 -17.73 10.99
CA LEU A 59 -26.06 -18.13 11.55
C LEU A 59 -27.24 -17.45 10.85
N GLU A 60 -27.08 -16.19 10.40
CA GLU A 60 -28.11 -15.48 9.63
C GLU A 60 -28.45 -16.19 8.30
N ILE A 61 -27.49 -16.91 7.72
CA ILE A 61 -27.65 -17.61 6.43
C ILE A 61 -27.61 -19.14 6.53
N ALA A 62 -27.50 -19.71 7.73
CA ALA A 62 -27.29 -21.16 7.96
C ALA A 62 -28.35 -22.07 7.30
N GLY A 63 -29.58 -21.59 7.15
CA GLY A 63 -30.67 -22.34 6.50
C GLY A 63 -30.60 -22.42 4.97
N ARG A 64 -29.58 -21.85 4.33
CA ARG A 64 -29.43 -21.83 2.87
C ARG A 64 -28.59 -23.00 2.38
N GLU A 65 -28.86 -23.43 1.15
CA GLU A 65 -28.15 -24.52 0.50
C GLU A 65 -26.64 -24.26 0.40
N GLY A 66 -25.83 -25.24 0.75
CA GLY A 66 -24.37 -25.16 0.65
C GLY A 66 -23.69 -24.30 1.72
N VAL A 67 -24.42 -23.78 2.72
CA VAL A 67 -23.85 -23.03 3.82
C VAL A 67 -23.26 -23.96 4.89
N PHE A 68 -22.07 -23.61 5.39
CA PHE A 68 -21.46 -24.21 6.58
C PHE A 68 -20.89 -23.10 7.47
N LEU A 69 -20.80 -23.35 8.78
CA LEU A 69 -20.41 -22.33 9.76
C LEU A 69 -18.88 -22.26 9.89
N SER A 70 -18.34 -21.04 9.92
CA SER A 70 -16.92 -20.76 10.06
C SER A 70 -16.73 -19.43 10.81
N GLU A 71 -15.51 -19.16 11.26
CA GLU A 71 -15.10 -17.86 11.80
C GLU A 71 -13.60 -17.59 11.56
N GLU A 72 -13.20 -16.32 11.53
CA GLU A 72 -11.78 -15.95 11.62
C GLU A 72 -11.46 -15.66 13.09
N VAL A 73 -10.57 -16.45 13.67
CA VAL A 73 -10.20 -16.39 15.07
C VAL A 73 -8.96 -15.54 15.25
N THR A 74 -9.07 -14.47 16.03
CA THR A 74 -7.90 -13.69 16.47
C THR A 74 -7.25 -14.39 17.66
N THR A 75 -6.00 -14.82 17.49
CA THR A 75 -5.19 -15.48 18.52
C THR A 75 -3.87 -14.76 18.76
N TYR A 76 -3.12 -15.18 19.78
CA TYR A 76 -1.98 -14.46 20.32
C TYR A 76 -0.80 -15.38 20.62
N PHE A 77 0.39 -14.91 20.28
CA PHE A 77 1.61 -15.44 20.86
C PHE A 77 1.67 -15.07 22.35
N PRO A 78 1.88 -16.05 23.26
CA PRO A 78 1.77 -15.81 24.70
C PRO A 78 2.85 -14.85 25.21
N LYS A 79 4.04 -14.86 24.61
CA LYS A 79 5.23 -14.12 25.05
C LYS A 79 5.05 -12.60 24.90
N ASP A 80 4.58 -12.15 23.75
CA ASP A 80 4.63 -10.74 23.36
C ASP A 80 3.29 -10.23 22.82
N LYS A 81 2.24 -11.06 22.84
CA LYS A 81 0.91 -10.73 22.32
C LYS A 81 0.93 -10.30 20.85
N CYS A 82 1.88 -10.77 20.06
CA CYS A 82 1.77 -10.73 18.60
C CYS A 82 0.48 -11.44 18.20
N LYS A 83 -0.35 -10.77 17.38
CA LYS A 83 -1.61 -11.34 16.90
C LYS A 83 -1.38 -12.18 15.66
N ALA A 84 -2.14 -13.26 15.55
CA ALA A 84 -2.29 -14.05 14.34
C ALA A 84 -3.77 -14.35 14.11
N HIS A 85 -4.17 -14.55 12.86
CA HIS A 85 -5.53 -14.92 12.52
C HIS A 85 -5.57 -16.35 11.97
N VAL A 86 -6.56 -17.12 12.43
CA VAL A 86 -6.75 -18.51 12.04
C VAL A 86 -8.18 -18.67 11.54
N LEU A 87 -8.33 -19.10 10.28
CA LEU A 87 -9.61 -19.47 9.73
C LEU A 87 -9.99 -20.85 10.25
N VAL A 88 -11.21 -20.97 10.79
CA VAL A 88 -11.74 -22.24 11.30
C VAL A 88 -13.06 -22.55 10.62
N PHE A 89 -13.19 -23.76 10.07
CA PHE A 89 -14.28 -24.11 9.16
C PHE A 89 -15.13 -25.27 9.64
N ASN A 90 -16.37 -25.32 9.13
CA ASN A 90 -17.34 -26.39 9.34
C ASN A 90 -17.55 -26.71 10.83
N ILE A 91 -17.66 -25.65 11.65
CA ILE A 91 -17.82 -25.73 13.10
C ILE A 91 -19.29 -25.66 13.52
N ASN A 92 -19.52 -25.82 14.82
CA ASN A 92 -20.82 -25.60 15.47
C ASN A 92 -20.63 -24.67 16.67
N GLU A 93 -21.72 -24.29 17.32
CA GLU A 93 -21.73 -23.36 18.45
C GLU A 93 -21.01 -23.90 19.69
N LYS A 94 -20.84 -25.23 19.81
CA LYS A 94 -20.01 -25.82 20.87
C LYS A 94 -18.52 -25.59 20.58
N HIS A 95 -18.07 -25.88 19.37
CA HIS A 95 -16.69 -25.60 18.96
C HIS A 95 -16.37 -24.11 19.12
N HIS A 96 -17.27 -23.22 18.68
CA HIS A 96 -17.10 -21.77 18.84
C HIS A 96 -16.83 -21.36 20.30
N ARG A 97 -17.60 -21.89 21.27
CA ARG A 97 -17.37 -21.58 22.69
C ARG A 97 -15.99 -22.02 23.17
N GLU A 98 -15.59 -23.24 22.83
CA GLU A 98 -14.27 -23.79 23.22
C GLU A 98 -13.12 -23.02 22.56
N ILE A 99 -13.25 -22.69 21.28
CA ILE A 99 -12.30 -21.84 20.54
C ILE A 99 -12.16 -20.46 21.19
N ASN A 100 -13.27 -19.84 21.61
CA ASN A 100 -13.25 -18.50 22.21
C ASN A 100 -12.52 -18.46 23.56
N GLU A 101 -12.51 -19.58 24.30
CA GLU A 101 -11.72 -19.74 25.53
C GLU A 101 -10.22 -19.94 25.22
N LEU A 102 -9.91 -20.75 24.20
CA LEU A 102 -8.53 -21.15 23.88
C LEU A 102 -7.76 -20.11 23.04
N ARG A 103 -8.46 -19.25 22.30
CA ARG A 103 -7.84 -18.30 21.36
C ARG A 103 -6.87 -17.32 22.00
N GLU A 104 -6.83 -17.16 23.32
CA GLU A 104 -5.85 -16.30 24.01
C GLU A 104 -4.40 -16.83 23.92
N ASN A 105 -4.21 -18.05 23.42
CA ASN A 105 -2.90 -18.66 23.15
C ASN A 105 -2.93 -19.48 21.84
N ILE A 106 -2.09 -19.08 20.88
CA ILE A 106 -2.02 -19.73 19.55
C ILE A 106 -1.65 -21.22 19.63
N HIS A 107 -0.82 -21.61 20.61
CA HIS A 107 -0.41 -23.01 20.76
C HIS A 107 -1.55 -23.89 21.27
N ASP A 108 -2.31 -23.41 22.25
CA ASP A 108 -3.46 -24.12 22.82
C ASP A 108 -4.58 -24.26 21.77
N LEU A 109 -4.84 -23.16 21.04
CA LEU A 109 -5.80 -23.15 19.93
C LEU A 109 -5.41 -24.15 18.85
N ALA A 110 -4.17 -24.11 18.35
CA ALA A 110 -3.71 -25.00 17.29
C ALA A 110 -3.77 -26.48 17.71
N CYS A 111 -3.37 -26.80 18.95
CA CYS A 111 -3.45 -28.15 19.49
C CYS A 111 -4.90 -28.65 19.56
N TYR A 112 -5.84 -27.81 20.01
CA TYR A 112 -7.26 -28.16 20.07
C TYR A 112 -7.86 -28.39 18.68
N LEU A 113 -7.60 -27.50 17.73
CA LEU A 113 -8.12 -27.61 16.37
C LEU A 113 -7.61 -28.88 15.69
N SER A 114 -6.31 -29.17 15.81
CA SER A 114 -5.72 -30.39 15.27
C SER A 114 -6.21 -31.65 15.98
N GLY A 115 -6.38 -31.63 17.30
CA GLY A 115 -6.80 -32.80 18.08
C GLY A 115 -8.26 -33.19 17.92
N ASN A 116 -9.10 -32.27 17.42
CA ASN A 116 -10.53 -32.49 17.15
C ASN A 116 -10.85 -32.61 15.66
N ASP A 117 -9.84 -32.74 14.80
CA ASP A 117 -9.99 -32.82 13.33
C ASP A 117 -10.81 -31.65 12.73
N ILE A 118 -10.73 -30.46 13.34
CA ILE A 118 -11.45 -29.27 12.85
C ILE A 118 -10.67 -28.69 11.67
N PRO A 119 -11.26 -28.53 10.47
CA PRO A 119 -10.54 -27.93 9.34
C PRO A 119 -10.19 -26.47 9.64
N HIS A 120 -8.93 -26.11 9.47
CA HIS A 120 -8.43 -24.78 9.80
C HIS A 120 -7.24 -24.38 8.92
N ALA A 121 -6.98 -23.09 8.80
CA ALA A 121 -5.87 -22.54 8.04
C ALA A 121 -5.32 -21.26 8.69
N LEU A 122 -4.02 -21.01 8.50
CA LEU A 122 -3.42 -19.73 8.87
C LEU A 122 -3.82 -18.66 7.84
N ALA A 123 -4.53 -17.63 8.28
CA ALA A 123 -4.94 -16.51 7.44
C ALA A 123 -3.74 -15.59 7.14
N HIS A 124 -3.71 -15.03 5.92
CA HIS A 124 -2.74 -14.00 5.46
C HIS A 124 -1.38 -13.99 6.21
N PRO A 125 -0.54 -15.04 6.12
CA PRO A 125 0.56 -15.31 7.06
C PRO A 125 1.66 -14.24 7.21
N PHE A 126 1.72 -13.29 6.28
CA PHE A 126 2.66 -12.18 6.28
C PHE A 126 2.06 -10.85 6.76
N TYR A 127 0.78 -10.81 7.11
CA TYR A 127 0.11 -9.60 7.53
C TYR A 127 0.36 -9.33 9.03
N PRO A 128 1.00 -8.20 9.39
CA PRO A 128 1.30 -7.87 10.78
C PRO A 128 0.09 -7.24 11.47
N VAL A 129 -0.87 -8.06 11.92
CA VAL A 129 -2.16 -7.63 12.51
C VAL A 129 -2.04 -6.51 13.56
N ASN A 130 -0.98 -6.53 14.37
CA ASN A 130 -0.69 -5.49 15.36
C ASN A 130 0.77 -5.00 15.33
N ASP A 131 1.42 -5.04 14.16
CA ASP A 131 2.80 -4.57 13.93
C ASP A 131 3.88 -5.26 14.78
N ARG A 132 3.61 -6.46 15.32
CA ARG A 132 4.55 -7.28 16.12
C ARG A 132 5.07 -8.53 15.40
N LEU A 133 4.64 -8.78 14.17
CA LEU A 133 5.01 -9.99 13.44
C LEU A 133 6.52 -9.99 13.14
N THR A 134 7.17 -11.12 13.41
CA THR A 134 8.60 -11.32 13.16
C THR A 134 8.82 -12.63 12.41
N LEU A 135 10.04 -12.86 11.92
CA LEU A 135 10.41 -14.15 11.32
C LEU A 135 10.26 -15.30 12.31
N ASP A 136 10.60 -15.10 13.58
CA ASP A 136 10.44 -16.13 14.62
C ASP A 136 8.97 -16.50 14.82
N HIS A 137 8.05 -15.53 14.78
CA HIS A 137 6.60 -15.82 14.80
C HIS A 137 6.19 -16.64 13.58
N PHE A 138 6.63 -16.24 12.39
CA PHE A 138 6.31 -16.95 11.16
C PHE A 138 6.83 -18.40 11.16
N GLU A 139 8.05 -18.62 11.63
CA GLU A 139 8.61 -19.96 11.81
C GLU A 139 7.78 -20.83 12.76
N GLN A 140 7.35 -20.28 13.91
CA GLN A 140 6.47 -21.00 14.83
C GLN A 140 5.12 -21.32 14.19
N MET A 141 4.52 -20.40 13.43
CA MET A 141 3.27 -20.68 12.70
C MET A 141 3.43 -21.80 11.67
N LEU A 142 4.61 -21.93 11.03
CA LEU A 142 4.91 -23.07 10.17
C LEU A 142 5.01 -24.40 10.93
N LEU A 143 5.24 -24.41 12.24
CA LEU A 143 5.17 -25.64 13.04
C LEU A 143 3.73 -25.98 13.42
N LEU A 144 2.88 -24.98 13.61
CA LEU A 144 1.52 -25.14 14.11
C LEU A 144 0.47 -25.40 13.02
N PHE A 145 0.67 -24.87 11.80
CA PHE A 145 -0.36 -24.90 10.76
C PHE A 145 0.08 -25.63 9.50
N GLY A 146 -0.70 -26.63 9.08
CA GLY A 146 -0.47 -27.40 7.84
C GLY A 146 -1.10 -26.79 6.58
N VAL A 147 -2.08 -25.90 6.76
CA VAL A 147 -2.80 -25.21 5.67
C VAL A 147 -2.56 -23.71 5.79
N LEU A 148 -2.16 -23.08 4.69
CA LEU A 148 -1.85 -21.66 4.60
C LEU A 148 -2.79 -20.99 3.58
N GLU A 149 -3.24 -19.80 3.89
CA GLU A 149 -4.07 -19.02 2.99
C GLU A 149 -3.21 -18.22 1.99
N LEU A 150 -3.47 -18.40 0.70
CA LEU A 150 -3.22 -17.37 -0.30
C LEU A 150 -4.38 -16.38 -0.22
N ASN A 151 -4.11 -15.20 0.34
CA ASN A 151 -5.15 -14.26 0.70
C ASN A 151 -5.48 -13.32 -0.47
N GLY A 152 -6.77 -13.05 -0.66
CA GLY A 152 -7.30 -12.27 -1.77
C GLY A 152 -7.13 -10.76 -1.63
N ASP A 153 -6.79 -10.25 -0.44
CA ASP A 153 -6.42 -8.85 -0.18
C ASP A 153 -4.89 -8.63 -0.10
N GLN A 154 -4.09 -9.69 -0.28
CA GLN A 154 -2.64 -9.60 -0.38
C GLN A 154 -2.16 -9.46 -1.82
N GLY A 155 -0.98 -8.86 -1.97
CA GLY A 155 -0.36 -8.63 -3.27
C GLY A 155 0.28 -9.89 -3.86
N PRO A 156 0.62 -9.86 -5.16
CA PRO A 156 1.23 -10.99 -5.84
C PRO A 156 2.60 -11.38 -5.26
N VAL A 157 3.38 -10.43 -4.75
CA VAL A 157 4.68 -10.71 -4.14
C VAL A 157 4.53 -11.58 -2.90
N ALA A 158 3.64 -11.20 -1.98
CA ALA A 158 3.38 -11.94 -0.75
C ALA A 158 2.88 -13.37 -1.05
N ASN A 159 1.84 -13.50 -1.90
CA ASN A 159 1.29 -14.80 -2.26
C ASN A 159 2.31 -15.69 -3.01
N ASN A 160 3.16 -15.11 -3.88
CA ASN A 160 4.22 -15.87 -4.55
C ASN A 160 5.33 -16.30 -3.58
N CYS A 161 5.72 -15.46 -2.63
CA CYS A 161 6.66 -15.84 -1.57
C CYS A 161 6.12 -17.00 -0.74
N LEU A 162 4.82 -16.97 -0.40
CA LEU A 162 4.18 -18.04 0.37
C LEU A 162 4.15 -19.35 -0.41
N ARG A 163 3.80 -19.32 -1.71
CA ARG A 163 3.88 -20.48 -2.61
C ARG A 163 5.28 -21.08 -2.64
N LEU A 164 6.30 -20.24 -2.84
CA LEU A 164 7.69 -20.67 -2.88
C LEU A 164 8.11 -21.35 -1.58
N ILE A 165 7.74 -20.81 -0.43
CA ILE A 165 8.02 -21.43 0.87
C ILE A 165 7.29 -22.77 1.00
N ALA A 166 5.98 -22.80 0.74
CA ALA A 166 5.15 -24.00 0.82
C ALA A 166 5.67 -25.16 -0.06
N GLU A 167 6.18 -24.86 -1.26
CA GLU A 167 6.72 -25.83 -2.21
C GLU A 167 8.13 -26.33 -1.85
N ASN A 168 8.90 -25.58 -1.07
CA ASN A 168 10.32 -25.86 -0.82
C ASN A 168 10.65 -26.28 0.62
N LEU A 169 9.69 -26.26 1.54
CA LEU A 169 9.86 -26.79 2.90
C LEU A 169 10.08 -28.31 2.88
N THR A 170 10.97 -28.77 3.76
CA THR A 170 11.31 -30.20 3.88
C THR A 170 11.34 -30.67 5.33
N PRO A 171 11.41 -31.99 5.59
CA PRO A 171 11.48 -32.50 6.96
C PRO A 171 12.61 -31.86 7.77
N ALA A 172 13.81 -31.71 7.19
CA ALA A 172 14.95 -31.13 7.89
C ALA A 172 14.75 -29.66 8.29
N ASP A 173 14.00 -28.89 7.49
CA ASP A 173 13.69 -27.50 7.84
C ASP A 173 12.73 -27.47 9.04
N ILE A 174 11.71 -28.33 9.04
CA ILE A 174 10.79 -28.46 10.17
C ILE A 174 11.50 -28.95 11.42
N ASP A 175 12.38 -29.95 11.32
CA ASP A 175 13.16 -30.46 12.45
C ASP A 175 14.05 -29.36 13.04
N TYR A 176 14.70 -28.56 12.19
CA TYR A 176 15.49 -27.41 12.65
C TYR A 176 14.62 -26.38 13.38
N LEU A 177 13.48 -26.00 12.81
CA LEU A 177 12.57 -25.03 13.42
C LEU A 177 11.98 -25.55 14.73
N ALA A 178 11.60 -26.82 14.79
CA ALA A 178 11.09 -27.49 16.00
C ALA A 178 12.12 -27.43 17.14
N ASN A 179 13.39 -27.73 16.84
CA ASN A 179 14.48 -27.62 17.80
C ASN A 179 14.77 -26.17 18.21
N LYS A 180 14.78 -25.23 17.26
CA LYS A 180 15.02 -23.80 17.52
C LYS A 180 13.97 -23.23 18.50
N HIS A 181 12.69 -23.54 18.27
CA HIS A 181 11.58 -22.97 19.03
C HIS A 181 11.10 -23.84 20.19
N ASN A 182 11.60 -25.07 20.31
CA ASN A 182 11.13 -26.08 21.27
C ASN A 182 9.61 -26.29 21.17
N ILE A 183 9.13 -26.50 19.94
CA ILE A 183 7.71 -26.74 19.62
C ILE A 183 7.62 -28.05 18.83
N GLU A 184 6.75 -28.94 19.27
CA GLU A 184 6.40 -30.14 18.51
C GLU A 184 5.56 -29.76 17.28
N PRO A 185 6.00 -30.09 16.05
CA PRO A 185 5.23 -29.79 14.85
C PRO A 185 3.88 -30.51 14.84
N LEU A 186 2.81 -29.83 14.43
CA LEU A 186 1.48 -30.42 14.31
C LEU A 186 1.26 -31.06 12.93
N GLY A 187 0.66 -32.26 12.94
CA GLY A 187 0.33 -33.05 11.76
C GLY A 187 1.40 -34.08 11.37
N GLU A 188 1.03 -35.05 10.52
CA GLU A 188 1.93 -36.15 10.11
C GLU A 188 3.04 -35.71 9.15
N GLU A 189 2.73 -34.78 8.24
CA GLU A 189 3.66 -34.26 7.23
C GLU A 189 3.73 -32.72 7.33
N PRO A 190 4.30 -32.16 8.42
CA PRO A 190 4.29 -30.73 8.70
C PRO A 190 5.05 -29.90 7.65
N TRP A 191 6.01 -30.50 6.92
CA TRP A 191 6.74 -29.80 5.85
C TRP A 191 5.91 -29.65 4.56
N ARG A 192 4.86 -30.44 4.37
CA ARG A 192 3.96 -30.30 3.22
C ARG A 192 2.91 -29.25 3.54
N LYS A 193 3.06 -28.04 3.03
CA LYS A 193 2.04 -27.00 3.24
C LYS A 193 0.98 -27.06 2.15
N ARG A 194 -0.28 -27.03 2.57
CA ARG A 194 -1.44 -27.02 1.67
C ARG A 194 -1.90 -25.58 1.52
N LEU A 195 -2.37 -25.20 0.34
CA LEU A 195 -2.76 -23.84 0.04
C LEU A 195 -4.26 -23.77 -0.21
N ILE A 196 -4.92 -22.83 0.47
CA ILE A 196 -6.30 -22.44 0.18
C ILE A 196 -6.36 -20.99 -0.28
N GLY A 197 -7.48 -20.59 -0.87
CA GLY A 197 -7.77 -19.21 -1.24
C GLY A 197 -9.09 -18.74 -0.64
N GLY A 198 -9.07 -17.51 -0.14
CA GLY A 198 -10.24 -16.72 0.25
C GLY A 198 -10.06 -15.26 -0.19
N SER A 199 -11.15 -14.51 -0.32
CA SER A 199 -11.11 -13.15 -0.85
C SER A 199 -10.70 -12.11 0.19
N ASP A 200 -11.01 -12.36 1.47
CA ASP A 200 -10.86 -11.41 2.57
C ASP A 200 -11.58 -10.06 2.27
N ASP A 201 -12.73 -10.20 1.61
CA ASP A 201 -13.56 -9.07 1.24
C ASP A 201 -14.37 -8.59 2.44
N HIS A 202 -14.25 -7.29 2.68
CA HIS A 202 -14.94 -6.56 3.75
C HIS A 202 -15.93 -5.53 3.18
N ALA A 203 -15.80 -5.19 1.90
CA ALA A 203 -16.56 -4.11 1.26
C ALA A 203 -17.71 -4.61 0.38
N GLY A 204 -17.77 -5.93 0.11
CA GLY A 204 -18.72 -6.50 -0.85
C GLY A 204 -18.38 -6.15 -2.30
N LEU A 205 -17.10 -5.88 -2.59
CA LEU A 205 -16.62 -5.48 -3.93
C LEU A 205 -16.01 -6.65 -4.69
N HIS A 206 -15.27 -7.52 -4.01
CA HIS A 206 -14.37 -8.49 -4.64
C HIS A 206 -14.47 -9.89 -4.02
N ILE A 207 -15.59 -10.18 -3.37
CA ILE A 207 -16.02 -11.54 -3.03
C ILE A 207 -15.69 -12.55 -4.15
N ALA A 208 -15.15 -13.71 -3.81
CA ALA A 208 -14.70 -14.76 -4.73
C ALA A 208 -13.70 -14.30 -5.82
N ARG A 209 -13.01 -13.16 -5.65
CA ARG A 209 -11.85 -12.79 -6.50
C ARG A 209 -10.72 -13.80 -6.33
N ARG A 210 -10.56 -14.31 -5.12
CA ARG A 210 -9.77 -15.50 -4.76
C ARG A 210 -10.66 -16.49 -4.01
N TYR A 211 -10.51 -17.77 -4.31
CA TYR A 211 -11.37 -18.84 -3.79
C TYR A 211 -10.65 -20.20 -3.85
N THR A 212 -11.24 -21.21 -3.22
CA THR A 212 -10.76 -22.58 -3.24
C THR A 212 -11.69 -23.48 -4.06
N GLU A 213 -11.12 -24.26 -4.97
CA GLU A 213 -11.83 -25.29 -5.73
C GLU A 213 -11.34 -26.68 -5.30
N ALA A 214 -12.28 -27.57 -4.98
CA ALA A 214 -12.03 -28.98 -4.75
C ALA A 214 -12.66 -29.78 -5.90
N PRO A 215 -11.87 -30.21 -6.90
CA PRO A 215 -12.38 -31.03 -8.01
C PRO A 215 -12.93 -32.36 -7.50
N GLY A 216 -14.09 -32.77 -8.01
CA GLY A 216 -14.74 -34.04 -7.66
C GLY A 216 -15.44 -34.09 -6.29
N ALA A 217 -15.23 -33.12 -5.40
CA ALA A 217 -15.94 -33.05 -4.13
C ALA A 217 -17.44 -32.74 -4.33
N SER A 218 -18.29 -33.47 -3.62
CA SER A 218 -19.75 -33.42 -3.65
C SER A 218 -20.41 -33.11 -2.30
N SER A 219 -19.61 -33.01 -1.22
CA SER A 219 -20.04 -32.56 0.11
C SER A 219 -19.00 -31.63 0.75
N VAL A 220 -19.37 -30.96 1.84
CA VAL A 220 -18.44 -30.13 2.64
C VAL A 220 -17.30 -30.98 3.22
N ASP A 221 -17.60 -32.18 3.68
CA ASP A 221 -16.58 -33.09 4.22
C ASP A 221 -15.61 -33.55 3.13
N GLU A 222 -16.11 -33.92 1.94
CA GLU A 222 -15.25 -34.27 0.80
C GLU A 222 -14.42 -33.07 0.31
N PHE A 223 -14.95 -31.84 0.45
CA PHE A 223 -14.23 -30.62 0.13
C PHE A 223 -13.01 -30.44 1.05
N PHE A 224 -13.20 -30.51 2.37
CA PHE A 224 -12.09 -30.35 3.32
C PHE A 224 -11.13 -31.55 3.33
N GLU A 225 -11.63 -32.76 3.04
CA GLU A 225 -10.77 -33.93 2.82
C GLU A 225 -9.87 -33.74 1.59
N SER A 226 -10.40 -33.13 0.51
CA SER A 226 -9.61 -32.76 -0.66
C SER A 226 -8.52 -31.75 -0.31
N VAL A 227 -8.83 -30.73 0.50
CA VAL A 227 -7.84 -29.75 0.99
C VAL A 227 -6.77 -30.43 1.84
N ARG A 228 -7.15 -31.27 2.80
CA ARG A 228 -6.24 -32.02 3.68
C ARG A 228 -5.25 -32.87 2.88
N LEU A 229 -5.74 -33.53 1.84
CA LEU A 229 -4.93 -34.35 0.92
C LEU A 229 -4.13 -33.52 -0.11
N GLY A 230 -4.20 -32.19 -0.06
CA GLY A 230 -3.48 -31.30 -0.99
C GLY A 230 -4.02 -31.30 -2.42
N ARG A 231 -5.28 -31.72 -2.60
CA ARG A 231 -5.99 -31.73 -3.90
C ARG A 231 -6.87 -30.49 -4.12
N GLY A 232 -7.03 -29.66 -3.09
CA GLY A 232 -7.66 -28.34 -3.20
C GLY A 232 -6.80 -27.37 -4.01
N LEU A 233 -7.44 -26.56 -4.84
CA LEU A 233 -6.82 -25.58 -5.72
C LEU A 233 -7.20 -24.17 -5.28
N ALA A 234 -6.23 -23.39 -4.82
CA ALA A 234 -6.40 -21.96 -4.56
C ALA A 234 -6.34 -21.17 -5.88
N LEU A 235 -7.49 -20.71 -6.36
CA LEU A 235 -7.67 -20.04 -7.65
C LEU A 235 -8.05 -18.56 -7.48
N GLY A 236 -7.96 -17.81 -8.58
CA GLY A 236 -8.32 -16.39 -8.61
C GLY A 236 -7.13 -15.43 -8.59
N GLU A 237 -7.42 -14.16 -8.37
CA GLU A 237 -6.49 -13.05 -8.55
C GLU A 237 -6.04 -12.45 -7.22
N ASP A 238 -4.83 -11.89 -7.22
CA ASP A 238 -4.28 -11.12 -6.11
C ASP A 238 -4.87 -9.70 -6.08
N SER A 239 -4.71 -9.03 -4.94
CA SER A 239 -5.12 -7.63 -4.77
C SER A 239 -4.02 -6.67 -5.23
N THR A 240 -4.40 -5.41 -5.38
CA THR A 240 -3.48 -4.31 -5.68
C THR A 240 -3.70 -3.16 -4.70
N PRO A 241 -2.72 -2.27 -4.52
CA PRO A 241 -2.91 -1.06 -3.73
C PRO A 241 -4.12 -0.24 -4.19
N GLN A 242 -4.39 -0.18 -5.50
CA GLN A 242 -5.56 0.55 -6.01
C GLN A 242 -6.87 -0.10 -5.56
N LEU A 243 -6.95 -1.44 -5.57
CA LEU A 243 -8.14 -2.16 -5.10
C LEU A 243 -8.34 -1.97 -3.59
N THR A 244 -7.29 -2.09 -2.79
CA THR A 244 -7.38 -1.85 -1.33
C THR A 244 -7.81 -0.41 -1.02
N ALA A 245 -7.30 0.58 -1.75
CA ALA A 245 -7.77 1.97 -1.62
C ALA A 245 -9.27 2.08 -1.95
N LEU A 246 -9.72 1.42 -3.02
CA LEU A 246 -11.14 1.37 -3.40
C LEU A 246 -12.02 0.72 -2.31
N LYS A 247 -11.55 -0.37 -1.66
CA LYS A 247 -12.22 -0.98 -0.50
C LYS A 247 -12.39 0.03 0.63
N ILE A 248 -11.33 0.77 0.98
CA ILE A 248 -11.36 1.79 2.04
C ILE A 248 -12.37 2.89 1.70
N TYR A 249 -12.36 3.40 0.46
CA TYR A 249 -13.37 4.37 0.00
C TYR A 249 -14.79 3.81 0.11
N SER A 250 -15.00 2.55 -0.26
CA SER A 250 -16.29 1.89 -0.20
C SER A 250 -16.80 1.74 1.23
N ILE A 251 -15.97 1.29 2.16
CA ILE A 251 -16.35 1.16 3.58
C ILE A 251 -16.68 2.53 4.16
N ALA A 252 -15.86 3.55 3.88
CA ALA A 252 -16.15 4.91 4.31
C ALA A 252 -17.47 5.44 3.72
N TYR A 253 -17.72 5.18 2.43
CA TYR A 253 -18.96 5.58 1.75
C TYR A 253 -20.19 4.91 2.36
N GLN A 254 -20.14 3.61 2.61
CA GLN A 254 -21.21 2.84 3.27
C GLN A 254 -21.48 3.37 4.69
N PHE A 255 -20.44 3.67 5.47
CA PHE A 255 -20.58 4.29 6.79
C PHE A 255 -21.31 5.63 6.77
N TYR A 256 -20.94 6.53 5.85
CA TYR A 256 -21.59 7.84 5.75
C TYR A 256 -23.02 7.73 5.24
N ARG A 257 -23.30 6.75 4.38
CA ARG A 257 -24.65 6.44 3.91
C ARG A 257 -25.55 5.98 5.06
N ASP A 258 -25.07 5.03 5.87
CA ASP A 258 -25.85 4.48 7.00
C ASP A 258 -26.16 5.52 8.09
N LYS A 259 -25.29 6.52 8.27
CA LYS A 259 -25.47 7.59 9.27
C LYS A 259 -26.46 8.70 8.86
N SER A 260 -26.85 8.80 7.59
CA SER A 260 -27.50 10.00 7.05
C SER A 260 -28.95 9.75 6.61
N ALA A 261 -29.94 10.27 7.35
CA ALA A 261 -31.36 10.25 6.96
C ALA A 261 -31.89 11.66 6.59
N LEU A 262 -32.51 11.82 5.39
CA LEU A 262 -33.29 12.96 4.80
C LEU A 262 -32.55 14.22 4.26
N PRO A 263 -32.96 14.93 3.15
CA PRO A 263 -34.10 14.77 2.21
C PRO A 263 -33.85 14.89 0.66
N MET A 264 -34.76 14.26 -0.11
CA MET A 264 -35.33 14.42 -1.49
C MET A 264 -34.61 15.02 -2.73
N GLY A 265 -33.42 15.63 -2.69
CA GLY A 265 -32.89 16.41 -3.84
C GLY A 265 -31.79 15.78 -4.72
N ALA A 266 -31.02 14.80 -4.22
CA ALA A 266 -29.70 14.44 -4.78
C ALA A 266 -29.71 13.36 -5.89
N ARG A 267 -30.88 12.96 -6.40
CA ARG A 267 -31.04 11.77 -7.27
C ARG A 267 -30.52 11.94 -8.71
N HIS A 268 -30.18 13.16 -9.13
CA HIS A 268 -29.77 13.47 -10.50
C HIS A 268 -28.29 13.80 -10.65
N ASP A 269 -27.52 13.77 -9.56
CA ASP A 269 -26.09 14.05 -9.62
C ASP A 269 -25.35 12.86 -10.26
N VAL A 270 -24.62 13.15 -11.35
CA VAL A 270 -23.84 12.18 -12.11
C VAL A 270 -22.73 11.58 -11.24
N LEU A 271 -22.14 12.37 -10.35
CA LEU A 271 -21.08 11.93 -9.44
C LEU A 271 -21.60 10.97 -8.38
N VAL A 272 -22.76 11.24 -7.79
CA VAL A 272 -23.36 10.34 -6.78
C VAL A 272 -23.70 8.99 -7.41
N ARG A 273 -24.32 9.01 -8.60
CA ARG A 273 -24.61 7.77 -9.33
C ARG A 273 -23.34 6.98 -9.68
N PHE A 274 -22.27 7.67 -10.06
CA PHE A 274 -20.98 7.04 -10.31
C PHE A 274 -20.45 6.35 -9.04
N LEU A 275 -20.41 7.07 -7.92
CA LEU A 275 -19.94 6.55 -6.62
C LEU A 275 -20.79 5.36 -6.14
N ASP A 276 -22.12 5.43 -6.24
CA ASP A 276 -23.02 4.32 -5.90
C ASP A 276 -22.67 3.04 -6.68
N ARG A 277 -22.35 3.18 -7.98
CA ARG A 277 -22.04 2.02 -8.84
C ARG A 277 -20.66 1.44 -8.63
N VAL A 278 -19.70 2.28 -8.29
CA VAL A 278 -18.31 1.87 -8.09
C VAL A 278 -18.09 1.33 -6.68
N LEU A 279 -18.64 2.03 -5.67
CA LEU A 279 -18.36 1.76 -4.26
C LEU A 279 -19.37 0.83 -3.61
N THR A 280 -20.59 0.70 -4.16
CA THR A 280 -21.64 -0.18 -3.60
C THR A 280 -22.36 -0.97 -4.71
N PRO A 281 -21.63 -1.75 -5.52
CA PRO A 281 -22.18 -2.39 -6.71
C PRO A 281 -23.22 -3.46 -6.34
N GLY A 282 -24.37 -3.43 -7.02
CA GLY A 282 -25.44 -4.43 -6.83
C GLY A 282 -26.38 -4.17 -5.65
N GLU A 283 -26.20 -3.08 -4.89
CA GLU A 283 -27.31 -2.59 -4.08
C GLU A 283 -28.36 -1.97 -4.99
N ALA A 284 -29.55 -2.58 -5.02
CA ALA A 284 -30.73 -1.84 -5.42
C ALA A 284 -30.80 -0.65 -4.47
N VAL A 285 -30.74 0.57 -5.01
CA VAL A 285 -30.99 1.78 -4.23
C VAL A 285 -32.33 1.55 -3.53
N ALA A 286 -32.30 1.22 -2.23
CA ALA A 286 -33.49 1.29 -1.41
C ALA A 286 -34.04 2.70 -1.66
N SER A 287 -35.32 2.79 -1.99
CA SER A 287 -35.95 3.99 -2.53
C SER A 287 -35.98 5.20 -1.56
N GLU A 288 -35.06 5.28 -0.60
CA GLU A 288 -35.00 6.26 0.46
C GLU A 288 -33.63 6.94 0.57
N ARG A 289 -33.65 8.22 0.18
CA ARG A 289 -33.05 9.38 0.87
C ARG A 289 -31.54 9.35 1.13
N TRP A 290 -30.77 9.73 0.10
CA TRP A 290 -29.41 10.27 0.21
C TRP A 290 -29.41 11.75 0.67
N PRO A 291 -28.66 12.13 1.74
CA PRO A 291 -28.45 13.52 2.12
C PRO A 291 -26.97 13.84 2.31
N PHE A 292 -26.32 14.16 1.21
CA PHE A 292 -25.05 14.87 1.14
C PHE A 292 -25.31 15.91 0.04
N ILE A 293 -25.57 17.19 0.29
CA ILE A 293 -24.57 18.21 0.61
C ILE A 293 -25.25 19.49 1.23
N GLU A 294 -26.55 19.55 1.48
CA GLU A 294 -27.22 20.85 1.76
C GLU A 294 -27.23 21.31 3.25
N ALA A 295 -27.28 20.40 4.24
CA ALA A 295 -27.56 20.81 5.63
C ALA A 295 -26.34 21.37 6.41
N PRO A 296 -25.15 20.73 6.40
CA PRO A 296 -23.94 21.34 6.96
C PRO A 296 -23.54 22.59 6.17
N TRP A 297 -23.84 22.62 4.87
CA TRP A 297 -23.51 23.70 3.96
C TRP A 297 -24.34 24.97 4.20
N ARG A 298 -25.63 24.85 4.51
CA ARG A 298 -26.47 26.00 4.92
C ARG A 298 -26.11 26.52 6.31
N ALA A 299 -25.77 25.64 7.25
CA ALA A 299 -25.29 26.05 8.58
C ALA A 299 -23.93 26.78 8.48
N MET A 300 -23.03 26.30 7.63
CA MET A 300 -21.73 26.94 7.37
C MET A 300 -21.87 28.23 6.54
N LYS A 301 -22.83 28.31 5.59
CA LYS A 301 -23.18 29.55 4.86
C LYS A 301 -23.79 30.61 5.77
N ALA A 302 -24.64 30.20 6.72
CA ALA A 302 -25.24 31.10 7.70
C ALA A 302 -24.19 31.71 8.65
N MET A 303 -23.12 30.96 8.97
CA MET A 303 -21.97 31.49 9.73
C MET A 303 -20.96 32.28 8.88
N ARG A 304 -20.79 31.95 7.58
CA ARG A 304 -19.88 32.64 6.65
C ARG A 304 -20.47 33.87 5.95
N GLY A 305 -21.58 34.41 6.45
CA GLY A 305 -22.29 35.53 5.84
C GLY A 305 -21.53 36.87 5.73
N ARG A 306 -20.20 36.94 5.93
CA ARG A 306 -19.46 38.20 5.79
C ARG A 306 -18.10 38.19 5.07
N MET A 307 -17.37 37.09 4.87
CA MET A 307 -16.04 37.15 4.23
C MET A 307 -15.63 35.81 3.61
N ALA A 308 -15.83 35.61 2.30
CA ALA A 308 -15.02 34.70 1.44
C ALA A 308 -15.55 34.74 -0.01
N THR A 309 -14.82 35.40 -0.91
CA THR A 309 -15.07 35.46 -2.36
C THR A 309 -14.20 34.43 -3.10
N GLY A 310 -14.47 33.13 -2.92
CA GLY A 310 -13.79 32.05 -3.66
C GLY A 310 -14.51 30.70 -3.50
N ASP A 311 -14.43 29.84 -4.54
CA ASP A 311 -14.98 28.48 -4.51
C ASP A 311 -14.24 27.64 -3.44
N SER A 312 -15.00 26.85 -2.66
CA SER A 312 -14.44 25.88 -1.71
C SER A 312 -13.69 24.77 -2.45
N LEU A 313 -12.58 24.25 -1.90
CA LEU A 313 -11.85 23.09 -2.43
C LEU A 313 -12.78 21.93 -2.81
N VAL A 314 -13.78 21.65 -1.96
CA VAL A 314 -14.77 20.60 -2.19
C VAL A 314 -15.60 20.87 -3.45
N GLU A 315 -15.92 22.13 -3.73
CA GLU A 315 -16.67 22.53 -4.93
C GLU A 315 -15.81 22.42 -6.18
N MET A 316 -14.52 22.77 -6.08
CA MET A 316 -13.56 22.59 -7.18
C MET A 316 -13.39 21.11 -7.54
N LEU A 317 -13.28 20.24 -6.53
CA LEU A 317 -13.20 18.80 -6.70
C LEU A 317 -14.48 18.22 -7.31
N ARG A 318 -15.65 18.63 -6.80
CA ARG A 318 -16.95 18.21 -7.35
C ARG A 318 -17.07 18.60 -8.81
N ARG A 319 -16.79 19.86 -9.14
CA ARG A 319 -16.87 20.36 -10.51
C ARG A 319 -15.87 19.66 -11.43
N GLY A 320 -14.62 19.49 -10.99
CA GLY A 320 -13.61 18.76 -11.74
C GLY A 320 -13.99 17.29 -11.99
N ALA A 321 -14.54 16.63 -10.97
CA ALA A 321 -15.07 15.27 -11.05
C ALA A 321 -16.22 15.18 -12.06
N GLU A 322 -17.21 16.07 -11.99
CA GLU A 322 -18.34 16.07 -12.93
C GLU A 322 -17.94 16.41 -14.37
N GLU A 323 -17.05 17.40 -14.56
CA GLU A 323 -16.48 17.74 -15.87
C GLU A 323 -15.77 16.51 -16.46
N ARG A 324 -14.98 15.80 -15.64
CA ARG A 324 -14.26 14.62 -16.09
C ARG A 324 -15.19 13.46 -16.43
N LEU A 325 -16.15 13.14 -15.54
CA LEU A 325 -17.17 12.12 -15.79
C LEU A 325 -17.86 12.38 -17.13
N ARG A 326 -18.34 13.60 -17.40
CA ARG A 326 -19.01 13.93 -18.67
C ARG A 326 -18.08 13.86 -19.89
N SER A 327 -16.79 14.13 -19.72
CA SER A 327 -15.80 14.08 -20.81
C SER A 327 -15.35 12.67 -21.18
N GLU A 328 -15.58 11.68 -20.31
CA GLU A 328 -15.12 10.30 -20.49
C GLU A 328 -16.27 9.32 -20.77
N PRO A 329 -16.39 8.84 -22.02
CA PRO A 329 -17.43 7.86 -22.37
C PRO A 329 -17.36 6.58 -21.54
N ALA A 330 -16.15 6.13 -21.15
CA ALA A 330 -15.95 4.94 -20.33
C ALA A 330 -16.59 5.08 -18.94
N LEU A 331 -16.35 6.21 -18.27
CA LEU A 331 -16.92 6.50 -16.94
C LEU A 331 -18.43 6.75 -17.01
N MET A 332 -18.92 7.45 -18.06
CA MET A 332 -20.37 7.61 -18.28
C MET A 332 -21.07 6.28 -18.57
N GLY A 333 -20.35 5.32 -19.16
CA GLY A 333 -20.82 3.95 -19.33
C GLY A 333 -21.19 3.30 -18.00
N ILE A 334 -20.39 3.50 -16.95
CA ILE A 334 -20.66 3.00 -15.59
C ILE A 334 -21.92 3.65 -15.02
N VAL A 335 -22.06 4.98 -15.16
CA VAL A 335 -23.21 5.73 -14.63
C VAL A 335 -24.52 5.29 -15.29
N SER A 336 -24.49 4.98 -16.59
CA SER A 336 -25.67 4.75 -17.43
C SER A 336 -26.26 3.34 -17.30
N GLN A 337 -25.58 2.41 -16.62
CA GLN A 337 -26.03 1.03 -16.49
C GLN A 337 -27.24 0.87 -15.53
N PRO A 338 -28.14 -0.11 -15.74
CA PRO A 338 -29.25 -0.40 -14.82
C PRO A 338 -28.76 -0.83 -13.43
N ALA A 339 -29.48 -0.45 -12.37
CA ALA A 339 -29.16 -0.88 -11.01
C ALA A 339 -29.58 -2.33 -10.83
N GLY A 340 -28.70 -3.18 -10.30
CA GLY A 340 -29.04 -4.58 -9.99
C GLY A 340 -28.67 -5.62 -11.05
N ASP A 341 -27.97 -5.26 -12.13
CA ASP A 341 -27.26 -6.26 -12.93
C ASP A 341 -26.07 -6.79 -12.10
N ALA A 342 -26.36 -7.78 -11.25
CA ALA A 342 -25.41 -8.52 -10.42
C ALA A 342 -24.24 -9.12 -11.23
N CYS A 343 -24.38 -9.16 -12.55
CA CYS A 343 -23.42 -9.67 -13.50
C CYS A 343 -22.20 -8.73 -13.72
N HIS A 344 -22.25 -7.45 -13.33
CA HIS A 344 -21.14 -6.51 -13.54
C HIS A 344 -20.21 -6.30 -12.33
N ASN A 345 -20.28 -7.17 -11.30
CA ASN A 345 -19.23 -7.38 -10.29
C ASN A 345 -17.94 -8.04 -10.86
N ALA A 346 -17.82 -8.03 -12.19
CA ALA A 346 -16.82 -8.72 -13.00
C ALA A 346 -16.11 -7.78 -13.99
N ARG A 347 -16.28 -6.45 -13.89
CA ARG A 347 -15.48 -5.53 -14.68
C ARG A 347 -14.10 -5.41 -14.03
N ARG A 348 -13.22 -6.35 -14.37
CA ARG A 348 -11.80 -6.30 -14.00
C ARG A 348 -11.23 -4.94 -14.45
N GLY A 349 -10.48 -4.28 -13.59
CA GLY A 349 -9.84 -3.01 -13.91
C GLY A 349 -10.63 -1.76 -13.52
N VAL A 350 -11.79 -1.88 -12.86
CA VAL A 350 -12.49 -0.71 -12.27
C VAL A 350 -11.60 -0.01 -11.24
N GLU A 351 -10.77 -0.74 -10.50
CA GLU A 351 -9.78 -0.18 -9.59
C GLU A 351 -8.81 0.78 -10.30
N LYS A 352 -8.43 0.46 -11.54
CA LYS A 352 -7.57 1.30 -12.39
C LYS A 352 -8.34 2.50 -12.95
N GLU A 353 -9.55 2.29 -13.47
CA GLU A 353 -10.41 3.39 -13.96
C GLU A 353 -10.67 4.42 -12.84
N CYS A 354 -10.89 3.96 -11.60
CA CYS A 354 -11.07 4.84 -10.44
C CYS A 354 -9.79 5.54 -10.02
N PHE A 355 -8.65 4.84 -10.05
CA PHE A 355 -7.34 5.43 -9.79
C PHE A 355 -7.00 6.53 -10.79
N ASP A 356 -7.20 6.27 -12.09
CA ASP A 356 -6.96 7.24 -13.16
C ASP A 356 -7.89 8.46 -12.98
N PHE A 357 -9.17 8.22 -12.68
CA PHE A 357 -10.14 9.28 -12.39
C PHE A 357 -9.71 10.15 -11.20
N ILE A 358 -9.33 9.54 -10.06
CA ILE A 358 -8.92 10.28 -8.87
C ILE A 358 -7.61 11.04 -9.14
N SER A 359 -6.64 10.41 -9.80
CA SER A 359 -5.35 11.03 -10.16
C SER A 359 -5.56 12.27 -11.03
N GLN A 360 -6.44 12.19 -12.01
CA GLN A 360 -6.72 13.31 -12.91
C GLN A 360 -7.52 14.44 -12.23
N VAL A 361 -8.53 14.10 -11.43
CA VAL A 361 -9.32 15.10 -10.67
C VAL A 361 -8.43 15.84 -9.67
N THR A 362 -7.60 15.11 -8.92
CA THR A 362 -6.69 15.71 -7.95
C THR A 362 -5.56 16.49 -8.62
N GLY A 363 -5.01 16.01 -9.73
CA GLY A 363 -4.04 16.73 -10.54
C GLY A 363 -4.59 18.07 -11.08
N GLY A 364 -5.79 18.06 -11.64
CA GLY A 364 -6.45 19.28 -12.13
C GLY A 364 -6.70 20.31 -11.03
N VAL A 365 -7.01 19.85 -9.82
CA VAL A 365 -7.15 20.72 -8.64
C VAL A 365 -5.79 21.25 -8.18
N LEU A 366 -4.77 20.39 -8.08
CA LEU A 366 -3.42 20.78 -7.69
C LEU A 366 -2.85 21.87 -8.60
N ARG A 367 -3.01 21.74 -9.92
CA ARG A 367 -2.61 22.76 -10.90
C ARG A 367 -3.21 24.12 -10.58
N ARG A 368 -4.54 24.18 -10.37
CA ARG A 368 -5.24 25.43 -10.03
C ARG A 368 -4.80 26.03 -8.70
N PHE A 369 -4.49 25.19 -7.70
CA PHE A 369 -3.95 25.67 -6.43
C PHE A 369 -2.54 26.22 -6.57
N ALA A 370 -1.70 25.55 -7.35
CA ALA A 370 -0.33 25.97 -7.59
C ALA A 370 -0.30 27.33 -8.31
N ASP A 371 -1.12 27.50 -9.36
CA ASP A 371 -1.30 28.78 -10.06
C ASP A 371 -1.75 29.91 -9.11
N GLN A 372 -2.66 29.61 -8.17
CA GLN A 372 -3.13 30.58 -7.16
C GLN A 372 -2.08 30.93 -6.11
N CYS A 373 -1.28 29.96 -5.66
CA CYS A 373 -0.21 30.19 -4.69
C CYS A 373 0.88 31.08 -5.28
N VAL A 374 1.23 30.84 -6.56
CA VAL A 374 2.19 31.64 -7.33
C VAL A 374 1.76 33.10 -7.42
N HIS A 375 0.51 33.37 -7.80
CA HIS A 375 0.01 34.74 -7.91
C HIS A 375 -0.06 35.49 -6.57
N ARG A 376 -0.19 34.78 -5.45
CA ARG A 376 -0.22 35.37 -4.09
C ARG A 376 1.18 35.55 -3.50
N LEU A 377 2.13 34.70 -3.88
CA LEU A 377 3.54 34.81 -3.49
C LEU A 377 4.20 36.06 -4.08
N LEU A 378 3.88 36.41 -5.33
CA LEU A 378 4.32 37.67 -5.97
C LEU A 378 3.75 38.95 -5.29
N GLY A 379 2.79 38.79 -4.37
CA GLY A 379 2.13 39.89 -3.64
C GLY A 379 2.60 40.11 -2.20
N ALA A 380 3.68 39.44 -1.75
CA ALA A 380 4.33 39.61 -0.44
C ALA A 380 3.46 39.30 0.81
N ASN A 381 2.53 38.33 0.75
CA ASN A 381 1.78 37.85 1.92
C ASN A 381 2.02 36.35 2.20
N LEU A 382 3.14 36.04 2.85
CA LEU A 382 3.48 34.68 3.35
C LEU A 382 2.44 34.11 4.32
N PHE A 383 1.64 34.95 4.99
CA PHE A 383 0.59 34.49 5.91
C PHE A 383 -0.66 33.94 5.20
N ASP A 384 -0.94 34.33 3.96
CA ASP A 384 -2.09 33.80 3.20
C ASP A 384 -1.84 32.37 2.67
N LEU A 385 -0.58 31.94 2.61
CA LEU A 385 -0.15 30.57 2.27
C LEU A 385 -0.68 29.52 3.27
N PHE A 386 -0.87 29.88 4.54
CA PHE A 386 -1.43 28.98 5.55
C PHE A 386 -2.88 28.55 5.22
N SER A 387 -3.65 29.41 4.53
CA SER A 387 -4.99 29.04 4.05
C SER A 387 -4.93 28.04 2.87
N SER A 388 -3.88 28.12 2.05
CA SER A 388 -3.59 27.15 0.99
C SER A 388 -3.12 25.81 1.55
N PHE A 389 -2.36 25.79 2.65
CA PHE A 389 -1.98 24.56 3.36
C PHE A 389 -3.19 23.80 3.91
N GLY A 390 -4.22 24.50 4.42
CA GLY A 390 -5.48 23.87 4.84
C GLY A 390 -6.23 23.18 3.69
N SER A 391 -6.13 23.73 2.48
CA SER A 391 -6.74 23.16 1.27
C SER A 391 -5.91 21.99 0.72
N ALA A 392 -4.58 22.09 0.71
CA ALA A 392 -3.69 20.98 0.37
C ALA A 392 -3.87 19.80 1.35
N GLY A 393 -3.95 20.06 2.65
CA GLY A 393 -4.19 19.02 3.67
C GLY A 393 -5.51 18.28 3.47
N ALA A 394 -6.58 18.98 3.06
CA ALA A 394 -7.86 18.35 2.73
C ALA A 394 -7.79 17.51 1.43
N LEU A 395 -7.05 17.96 0.41
CA LEU A 395 -6.79 17.17 -0.80
C LEU A 395 -6.01 15.89 -0.49
N TYR A 396 -4.93 15.99 0.30
CA TYR A 396 -4.14 14.84 0.74
C TYR A 396 -4.91 13.89 1.65
N SER A 397 -5.85 14.41 2.46
CA SER A 397 -6.76 13.58 3.27
C SER A 397 -7.65 12.70 2.39
N MET A 398 -8.07 13.18 1.21
CA MET A 398 -8.81 12.34 0.27
C MET A 398 -7.92 11.28 -0.38
N LEU A 399 -6.64 11.56 -0.61
CA LEU A 399 -5.68 10.59 -1.17
C LEU A 399 -5.13 9.60 -0.13
N ALA A 400 -5.43 9.79 1.15
CA ALA A 400 -4.95 8.96 2.25
C ALA A 400 -5.21 7.45 2.06
N PRO A 401 -6.34 6.98 1.50
CA PRO A 401 -6.53 5.56 1.20
C PRO A 401 -5.48 4.97 0.26
N TYR A 402 -5.03 5.71 -0.76
CA TYR A 402 -3.95 5.26 -1.65
C TYR A 402 -2.63 5.17 -0.89
N PHE A 403 -2.22 6.23 -0.19
CA PHE A 403 -0.95 6.21 0.55
C PHE A 403 -0.93 5.11 1.60
N SER A 404 -2.05 4.91 2.31
CA SER A 404 -2.17 3.83 3.29
C SER A 404 -2.09 2.45 2.64
N ALA A 405 -2.69 2.27 1.45
CA ALA A 405 -2.61 1.01 0.73
C ALA A 405 -1.17 0.74 0.26
N TYR A 406 -0.54 1.67 -0.46
CA TYR A 406 0.85 1.51 -0.92
C TYR A 406 1.83 1.25 0.23
N ALA A 407 1.67 1.93 1.37
CA ALA A 407 2.53 1.72 2.54
C ALA A 407 2.39 0.32 3.14
N ARG A 408 1.15 -0.19 3.21
CA ARG A 408 0.87 -1.56 3.67
C ARG A 408 1.57 -2.57 2.77
N TYR A 409 1.37 -2.47 1.44
CA TYR A 409 1.97 -3.42 0.50
C TYR A 409 3.49 -3.30 0.46
N GLY A 410 4.05 -2.10 0.59
CA GLY A 410 5.51 -1.91 0.69
C GLY A 410 6.12 -2.72 1.84
N LYS A 411 5.56 -2.57 3.05
CA LYS A 411 6.01 -3.33 4.24
C LYS A 411 5.79 -4.84 4.09
N GLU A 412 4.62 -5.25 3.59
CA GLU A 412 4.29 -6.67 3.39
C GLU A 412 5.23 -7.34 2.36
N ASN A 413 5.55 -6.64 1.26
CA ASN A 413 6.49 -7.11 0.25
C ASN A 413 7.90 -7.30 0.85
N GLN A 414 8.36 -6.34 1.66
CA GLN A 414 9.66 -6.45 2.34
C GLN A 414 9.71 -7.66 3.27
N PHE A 415 8.70 -7.83 4.12
CA PHE A 415 8.64 -8.94 5.07
C PHE A 415 8.53 -10.30 4.37
N SER A 416 7.64 -10.43 3.37
CA SER A 416 7.46 -11.68 2.62
C SER A 416 8.71 -12.10 1.83
N LEU A 417 9.41 -11.13 1.21
CA LEU A 417 10.71 -11.37 0.57
C LEU A 417 11.78 -11.78 1.59
N GLN A 418 11.80 -11.15 2.76
CA GLN A 418 12.72 -11.52 3.84
C GLN A 418 12.46 -12.95 4.32
N ALA A 419 11.19 -13.32 4.56
CA ALA A 419 10.79 -14.67 4.99
C ALA A 419 11.14 -15.73 3.94
N ALA A 420 10.84 -15.46 2.66
CA ALA A 420 11.22 -16.37 1.58
C ALA A 420 12.73 -16.56 1.49
N ARG A 421 13.53 -15.48 1.58
CA ARG A 421 15.00 -15.57 1.58
C ARG A 421 15.53 -16.35 2.79
N HIS A 422 14.96 -16.10 3.95
CA HIS A 422 15.36 -16.74 5.21
C HIS A 422 15.23 -18.27 5.13
N LEU A 423 14.08 -18.76 4.66
CA LEU A 423 13.81 -20.19 4.58
C LEU A 423 14.40 -20.87 3.33
N THR A 424 14.64 -20.15 2.23
CA THR A 424 15.24 -20.72 1.01
C THR A 424 16.78 -20.70 1.01
N ARG A 425 17.42 -19.85 1.82
CA ARG A 425 18.90 -19.80 1.97
C ARG A 425 19.51 -21.10 2.49
N ALA A 426 18.74 -21.95 3.17
CA ALA A 426 19.22 -23.23 3.69
C ALA A 426 19.58 -24.26 2.59
N ARG A 427 19.10 -24.08 1.33
CA ARG A 427 19.31 -25.08 0.26
C ARG A 427 20.02 -24.63 -1.01
N ARG A 428 20.10 -23.34 -1.32
CA ARG A 428 20.80 -22.85 -2.51
C ARG A 428 21.94 -21.92 -2.13
N ALA A 429 23.14 -22.47 -2.24
CA ALA A 429 24.42 -21.78 -2.21
C ALA A 429 24.34 -20.35 -2.75
N ALA A 430 24.78 -19.39 -1.93
CA ALA A 430 25.59 -18.19 -2.17
C ALA A 430 25.73 -17.49 -3.56
N GLN A 431 25.10 -17.89 -4.68
CA GLN A 431 25.41 -17.33 -6.00
C GLN A 431 24.24 -17.15 -7.00
N ALA A 432 22.98 -17.55 -6.72
CA ALA A 432 21.90 -17.49 -7.74
C ALA A 432 20.73 -16.52 -7.49
N LEU A 433 20.60 -15.92 -6.31
CA LEU A 433 19.54 -14.95 -5.97
C LEU A 433 20.16 -13.79 -5.16
N ARG A 434 21.20 -13.16 -5.69
CA ARG A 434 21.52 -11.81 -5.19
C ARG A 434 20.32 -10.92 -5.51
N PRO A 435 19.77 -10.17 -4.54
CA PRO A 435 18.71 -9.23 -4.84
C PRO A 435 19.25 -8.28 -5.91
N VAL A 436 18.59 -8.22 -7.06
CA VAL A 436 18.84 -7.14 -8.01
C VAL A 436 18.36 -5.89 -7.30
N GLU A 437 19.28 -5.04 -6.87
CA GLU A 437 18.91 -3.74 -6.33
C GLU A 437 18.34 -2.92 -7.48
N ARG A 438 17.07 -2.52 -7.35
CA ARG A 438 16.39 -1.68 -8.34
C ARG A 438 16.37 -0.26 -7.82
N LEU A 439 17.11 0.62 -8.49
CA LEU A 439 17.30 2.01 -8.10
C LEU A 439 16.49 2.94 -9.01
N ALA A 440 15.70 3.83 -8.41
CA ALA A 440 15.00 4.89 -9.13
C ALA A 440 15.65 6.24 -8.85
N PHE A 441 16.23 6.88 -9.87
CA PHE A 441 16.88 8.19 -9.79
C PHE A 441 15.90 9.28 -10.22
N PHE A 442 15.39 10.04 -9.27
CA PHE A 442 14.49 11.14 -9.51
C PHE A 442 15.27 12.42 -9.77
N SER A 443 15.03 13.04 -10.91
CA SER A 443 15.68 14.29 -11.27
C SER A 443 14.73 15.24 -12.00
N ASP A 444 14.84 16.52 -11.67
CA ASP A 444 14.19 17.63 -12.35
C ASP A 444 14.87 17.98 -13.69
N VAL A 445 16.08 17.45 -13.91
CA VAL A 445 16.88 17.60 -15.13
C VAL A 445 17.16 16.24 -15.77
N ASN A 446 17.62 16.22 -17.02
CA ASN A 446 18.01 14.96 -17.66
C ASN A 446 19.33 14.51 -17.03
N CYS A 447 19.27 13.43 -16.24
CA CYS A 447 20.45 12.78 -15.68
C CYS A 447 20.83 11.54 -16.49
N SER A 448 22.10 11.18 -16.39
CA SER A 448 22.69 9.99 -17.00
C SER A 448 23.49 9.22 -15.96
N GLU A 449 24.02 8.05 -16.33
CA GLU A 449 24.92 7.27 -15.46
C GLU A 449 26.15 8.06 -15.00
N ALA A 450 26.55 9.11 -15.73
CA ALA A 450 27.66 9.98 -15.34
C ALA A 450 27.35 10.84 -14.10
N ASP A 451 26.06 11.05 -13.78
CA ASP A 451 25.61 11.82 -12.63
C ASP A 451 25.46 10.95 -11.36
N CYS A 452 25.62 9.62 -11.48
CA CYS A 452 25.52 8.69 -10.37
C CYS A 452 26.81 8.66 -9.52
N PRO A 453 26.69 8.44 -8.20
CA PRO A 453 27.83 8.17 -7.32
C PRO A 453 28.78 7.11 -7.85
N ALA A 454 30.08 7.37 -7.78
CA ALA A 454 31.12 6.44 -8.24
C ALA A 454 31.02 5.08 -7.52
N GLU A 455 30.64 5.07 -6.24
CA GLU A 455 30.37 3.85 -5.46
C GLU A 455 29.30 2.93 -6.07
N TRP A 456 28.30 3.48 -6.75
CA TRP A 456 27.22 2.70 -7.36
C TRP A 456 27.53 2.37 -8.83
N ARG A 457 28.24 3.26 -9.52
CA ARG A 457 28.72 3.02 -10.88
C ARG A 457 29.85 1.99 -10.94
N ASP A 458 30.79 2.07 -10.00
CA ASP A 458 32.06 1.31 -10.01
C ASP A 458 32.04 0.14 -9.01
N SER A 459 30.89 -0.16 -8.39
CA SER A 459 30.72 -1.30 -7.49
C SER A 459 31.12 -2.61 -8.20
N PRO A 460 31.77 -3.58 -7.52
CA PRO A 460 31.96 -4.92 -8.08
C PRO A 460 30.64 -5.66 -8.35
N ALA A 461 29.49 -5.13 -7.88
CA ALA A 461 28.15 -5.54 -8.31
C ALA A 461 27.69 -4.89 -9.65
N ALA A 462 28.35 -3.81 -10.09
CA ALA A 462 28.16 -3.15 -11.38
C ALA A 462 29.08 -3.76 -12.48
N ALA A 463 30.25 -4.30 -12.10
CA ALA A 463 31.18 -4.99 -13.01
C ALA A 463 30.63 -6.32 -13.57
N ASP A 464 29.67 -6.94 -12.90
CA ASP A 464 28.83 -8.04 -13.38
C ASP A 464 27.38 -7.54 -13.34
N ARG A 465 26.77 -7.16 -14.48
CA ARG A 465 25.40 -6.60 -14.64
C ARG A 465 24.22 -7.39 -14.04
N LYS A 466 24.47 -8.38 -13.18
CA LYS A 466 23.46 -9.21 -12.52
C LYS A 466 23.01 -8.66 -11.16
N GLY A 467 23.56 -7.53 -10.68
CA GLY A 467 23.35 -7.04 -9.30
C GLY A 467 22.52 -5.76 -9.13
N MET A 468 22.50 -4.84 -10.09
CA MET A 468 21.85 -3.52 -9.96
C MET A 468 21.14 -3.13 -11.27
N ASP A 469 19.88 -2.69 -11.15
CA ASP A 469 19.02 -2.22 -12.23
C ASP A 469 18.63 -0.75 -11.96
N MET A 470 19.06 0.15 -12.82
CA MET A 470 18.96 1.60 -12.62
C MET A 470 17.97 2.20 -13.61
N THR A 471 17.00 2.96 -13.09
CA THR A 471 16.04 3.73 -13.89
C THR A 471 16.11 5.20 -13.53
N PHE A 472 16.28 6.07 -14.53
CA PHE A 472 16.19 7.52 -14.37
C PHE A 472 14.75 7.98 -14.58
N VAL A 473 14.18 8.67 -13.61
CA VAL A 473 12.80 9.15 -13.56
C VAL A 473 12.79 10.67 -13.61
N THR A 474 12.17 11.24 -14.63
CA THR A 474 12.05 12.69 -14.84
C THR A 474 10.59 13.11 -15.04
N CYS A 475 10.29 14.40 -14.84
CA CYS A 475 8.96 14.95 -15.15
C CYS A 475 9.10 16.28 -15.90
N ARG A 476 8.79 16.28 -17.20
CA ARG A 476 8.96 17.43 -18.11
C ARG A 476 7.99 17.33 -19.28
N ASP A 477 7.61 18.48 -19.84
CA ASP A 477 6.76 18.52 -21.04
C ASP A 477 7.43 17.80 -22.22
N SER A 478 6.72 16.80 -22.74
CA SER A 478 7.10 16.04 -23.93
C SER A 478 6.92 16.88 -25.20
N SER A 479 7.73 17.93 -25.40
CA SER A 479 7.96 18.46 -26.77
C SER A 479 8.65 17.37 -27.60
N PRO A 480 8.40 17.21 -28.91
CA PRO A 480 8.98 16.14 -29.72
C PRO A 480 10.49 16.35 -29.91
N GLN A 481 11.28 16.14 -28.86
CA GLN A 481 12.70 15.93 -28.98
C GLN A 481 12.91 14.48 -29.38
N ARG A 482 13.48 14.32 -30.58
CA ARG A 482 13.97 13.06 -31.15
C ARG A 482 14.52 12.15 -30.05
N PRO A 483 14.22 10.83 -30.07
CA PRO A 483 15.01 9.90 -29.28
C PRO A 483 16.47 10.13 -29.63
N ALA A 484 17.30 10.39 -28.61
CA ALA A 484 18.74 10.43 -28.79
C ALA A 484 19.15 9.13 -29.52
N PRO A 485 19.94 9.21 -30.60
CA PRO A 485 20.36 8.00 -31.30
C PRO A 485 21.10 7.12 -30.29
N ALA A 486 20.67 5.87 -30.16
CA ALA A 486 21.43 4.85 -29.45
C ALA A 486 22.82 4.78 -30.10
N SER A 487 23.82 5.36 -29.44
CA SER A 487 25.22 5.13 -29.77
C SER A 487 25.47 3.65 -29.51
N ALA A 488 25.74 2.91 -30.58
CA ALA A 488 26.11 1.52 -30.52
C ALA A 488 27.38 1.37 -29.67
N GLY A 489 27.24 0.82 -28.46
CA GLY A 489 28.35 0.40 -27.62
C GLY A 489 28.26 0.76 -26.13
N GLU A 490 27.41 1.71 -25.74
CA GLU A 490 27.25 2.13 -24.34
C GLU A 490 25.90 1.65 -23.81
N THR A 491 25.91 1.16 -22.58
CA THR A 491 24.89 0.25 -22.09
C THR A 491 23.81 1.02 -21.36
N SER A 492 22.60 0.94 -21.87
CA SER A 492 21.53 1.89 -21.58
C SER A 492 20.84 1.62 -20.24
N ALA A 493 21.10 2.46 -19.23
CA ALA A 493 20.13 2.69 -18.16
C ALA A 493 18.77 3.11 -18.75
N GLU A 494 17.67 2.59 -18.19
CA GLU A 494 16.32 2.90 -18.67
C GLU A 494 15.92 4.31 -18.19
N ALA A 495 15.39 5.14 -19.08
CA ALA A 495 14.90 6.48 -18.74
C ALA A 495 13.38 6.55 -18.90
N ARG A 496 12.70 7.06 -17.86
CA ARG A 496 11.23 7.23 -17.80
C ARG A 496 10.89 8.69 -17.53
N ASN A 497 10.34 9.36 -18.54
CA ASN A 497 9.75 10.70 -18.40
C ASN A 497 8.25 10.62 -18.14
N PHE A 498 7.75 11.42 -17.19
CA PHE A 498 6.34 11.62 -16.89
C PHE A 498 5.87 12.99 -17.38
N ASP A 499 4.66 13.04 -17.95
CA ASP A 499 4.04 14.30 -18.32
C ASP A 499 3.61 15.07 -17.06
N PRO A 500 3.92 16.36 -16.95
CA PRO A 500 3.61 17.14 -15.76
C PRO A 500 2.12 17.48 -15.67
N VAL A 501 1.61 17.54 -14.44
CA VAL A 501 0.23 17.98 -14.16
C VAL A 501 0.06 19.48 -14.43
N GLY A 502 1.15 20.22 -14.30
CA GLY A 502 1.29 21.62 -14.66
C GLY A 502 2.76 22.05 -14.49
N ALA A 503 3.07 23.28 -14.85
CA ALA A 503 4.40 23.83 -14.69
C ALA A 503 4.32 25.26 -14.15
N PHE A 504 5.33 25.65 -13.40
CA PHE A 504 5.54 27.03 -12.94
C PHE A 504 6.85 27.57 -13.46
N LEU A 505 6.80 28.74 -14.08
CA LEU A 505 7.96 29.41 -14.63
C LEU A 505 8.60 30.27 -13.52
N LEU A 506 9.80 29.87 -13.05
CA LEU A 506 10.59 30.69 -12.12
C LEU A 506 11.06 31.99 -12.78
N HIS A 507 11.41 31.92 -14.07
CA HIS A 507 11.80 33.05 -14.90
C HIS A 507 10.90 33.11 -16.14
N ASP A 508 10.86 34.24 -16.86
CA ASP A 508 10.17 34.39 -18.16
C ASP A 508 10.76 33.49 -19.29
N THR A 509 11.52 32.46 -18.96
CA THR A 509 12.13 31.50 -19.88
C THR A 509 11.72 30.07 -19.53
N GLU A 510 11.36 29.28 -20.54
CA GLU A 510 10.94 27.87 -20.39
C GLU A 510 12.02 26.96 -19.77
N ALA A 511 13.30 27.38 -19.81
CA ALA A 511 14.42 26.64 -19.24
C ALA A 511 14.38 26.52 -17.71
N SER A 512 13.60 27.37 -17.03
CA SER A 512 13.52 27.43 -15.56
C SER A 512 12.12 27.03 -15.04
N ALA A 513 11.42 26.18 -15.79
CA ALA A 513 10.11 25.68 -15.39
C ALA A 513 10.23 24.59 -14.30
N LEU A 514 9.59 24.81 -13.16
CA LEU A 514 9.30 23.79 -12.16
C LEU A 514 8.07 23.00 -12.57
N HIS A 515 8.26 21.73 -12.88
CA HIS A 515 7.19 20.83 -13.30
C HIS A 515 6.55 20.16 -12.09
N TYR A 516 5.22 20.15 -12.03
CA TYR A 516 4.48 19.47 -10.98
C TYR A 516 4.31 17.98 -11.33
N PRO A 517 4.95 17.07 -10.56
CA PRO A 517 4.92 15.65 -10.88
C PRO A 517 3.52 15.04 -10.71
N PRO A 518 3.11 14.12 -11.59
CA PRO A 518 1.90 13.30 -11.39
C PRO A 518 2.17 12.26 -10.30
N PHE A 519 2.16 12.71 -9.04
CA PHE A 519 2.67 11.95 -7.89
C PHE A 519 2.08 10.53 -7.76
N LEU A 520 0.76 10.37 -7.94
CA LEU A 520 0.13 9.06 -7.83
C LEU A 520 0.58 8.10 -8.93
N GLU A 521 0.70 8.56 -10.17
CA GLU A 521 1.18 7.74 -11.30
C GLU A 521 2.63 7.32 -11.09
N MET A 522 3.46 8.23 -10.57
CA MET A 522 4.85 7.92 -10.23
C MET A 522 4.97 6.92 -9.07
N LEU A 523 4.10 7.05 -8.06
CA LEU A 523 4.01 6.11 -6.94
C LEU A 523 3.63 4.70 -7.43
N ASP A 524 2.60 4.61 -8.27
CA ASP A 524 2.14 3.35 -8.86
C ASP A 524 3.24 2.71 -9.73
N TYR A 525 3.88 3.50 -10.60
CA TYR A 525 5.02 3.03 -11.39
C TYR A 525 6.15 2.48 -10.51
N CYS A 526 6.49 3.17 -9.42
CA CYS A 526 7.55 2.71 -8.52
C CYS A 526 7.19 1.39 -7.83
N TYR A 527 5.92 1.22 -7.48
CA TYR A 527 5.40 -0.03 -6.94
C TYR A 527 5.44 -1.17 -7.97
N GLU A 528 4.95 -0.94 -9.19
CA GLU A 528 4.92 -1.94 -10.27
C GLU A 528 6.32 -2.42 -10.67
N ARG A 529 7.30 -1.50 -10.73
CA ARG A 529 8.70 -1.82 -11.04
C ARG A 529 9.44 -2.45 -9.85
N GLN A 530 8.83 -2.39 -8.66
CA GLN A 530 9.36 -2.92 -7.40
C GLN A 530 10.76 -2.37 -7.11
N PHE A 531 10.92 -1.04 -7.18
CA PHE A 531 12.18 -0.42 -6.77
C PHE A 531 12.49 -0.76 -5.31
N THR A 532 13.77 -0.99 -5.03
CA THR A 532 14.25 -1.34 -3.69
C THR A 532 14.85 -0.14 -2.97
N ARG A 533 15.19 0.92 -3.70
CA ARG A 533 15.72 2.19 -3.17
C ARG A 533 15.42 3.34 -4.12
N VAL A 534 15.13 4.50 -3.54
CA VAL A 534 14.86 5.74 -4.27
C VAL A 534 16.03 6.72 -4.07
N VAL A 535 16.44 7.38 -5.13
CA VAL A 535 17.52 8.37 -5.12
C VAL A 535 16.96 9.72 -5.58
N ALA A 536 17.11 10.75 -4.76
CA ALA A 536 16.82 12.13 -5.13
C ALA A 536 18.10 12.80 -5.68
N ALA A 537 18.20 12.94 -7.01
CA ALA A 537 19.36 13.55 -7.67
C ALA A 537 19.31 15.09 -7.69
N THR A 538 18.12 15.67 -7.57
CA THR A 538 17.89 17.11 -7.48
C THR A 538 16.92 17.41 -6.33
N PRO A 539 17.04 18.57 -5.65
CA PRO A 539 16.16 18.94 -4.55
C PRO A 539 14.88 19.69 -4.98
N GLY A 540 14.50 19.62 -6.26
CA GLY A 540 13.28 20.22 -6.80
C GLY A 540 12.04 19.34 -6.62
N PRO A 541 10.93 19.63 -7.33
CA PRO A 541 9.69 18.84 -7.28
C PRO A 541 9.89 17.32 -7.38
N MET A 542 10.86 16.87 -8.18
CA MET A 542 11.20 15.45 -8.32
C MET A 542 11.89 14.88 -7.08
N GLY A 543 12.75 15.65 -6.39
CA GLY A 543 13.32 15.27 -5.10
C GLY A 543 12.27 15.11 -4.00
N TRP A 544 11.26 15.99 -4.01
CA TRP A 544 10.10 15.89 -3.12
C TRP A 544 9.21 14.69 -3.44
N ALA A 545 8.99 14.41 -4.74
CA ALA A 545 8.28 13.21 -5.18
C ALA A 545 9.04 11.94 -4.74
N ALA A 546 10.36 11.91 -4.88
CA ALA A 546 11.20 10.81 -4.39
C ALA A 546 11.03 10.57 -2.90
N LEU A 547 11.12 11.61 -2.06
CA LEU A 547 10.90 11.49 -0.63
C LEU A 547 9.49 10.96 -0.32
N GLY A 548 8.46 11.55 -0.94
CA GLY A 548 7.07 11.14 -0.71
C GLY A 548 6.81 9.69 -1.11
N ILE A 549 7.32 9.25 -2.27
CA ILE A 549 7.17 7.89 -2.77
C ILE A 549 7.93 6.90 -1.90
N ALA A 550 9.16 7.23 -1.50
CA ALA A 550 9.94 6.37 -0.63
C ALA A 550 9.24 6.16 0.73
N ARG A 551 8.71 7.23 1.33
CA ARG A 551 7.92 7.11 2.56
C ARG A 551 6.63 6.32 2.35
N ALA A 552 5.92 6.55 1.24
CA ALA A 552 4.70 5.84 0.89
C ALA A 552 4.93 4.35 0.61
N LEU A 553 6.11 3.93 0.17
CA LEU A 553 6.46 2.52 -0.09
C LEU A 553 7.34 1.91 1.02
N SER A 554 7.65 2.68 2.07
CA SER A 554 8.63 2.31 3.12
C SER A 554 10.00 1.92 2.56
N LEU A 555 10.45 2.59 1.49
CA LEU A 555 11.75 2.36 0.85
C LEU A 555 12.84 3.27 1.43
N PRO A 556 14.10 2.82 1.45
CA PRO A 556 15.26 3.67 1.66
C PRO A 556 15.31 4.81 0.65
N VAL A 557 15.65 6.01 1.13
CA VAL A 557 15.81 7.22 0.30
C VAL A 557 17.10 7.95 0.61
N VAL A 558 17.81 8.28 -0.44
CA VAL A 558 19.13 8.92 -0.39
C VAL A 558 19.15 10.11 -1.36
N ALA A 559 19.86 11.17 -1.01
CA ALA A 559 20.07 12.30 -1.91
C ALA A 559 21.47 12.27 -2.50
N VAL A 560 21.62 12.83 -3.70
CA VAL A 560 22.91 13.02 -4.36
C VAL A 560 23.10 14.50 -4.62
N TYR A 561 24.17 15.07 -4.08
CA TYR A 561 24.61 16.44 -4.38
C TYR A 561 25.75 16.40 -5.40
N GLY A 562 25.42 15.91 -6.60
CA GLY A 562 26.32 15.81 -7.74
C GLY A 562 26.29 17.06 -8.64
N PRO A 563 26.96 17.02 -9.82
CA PRO A 563 26.96 18.13 -10.78
C PRO A 563 25.55 18.64 -11.13
N ALA A 564 24.64 17.73 -11.50
CA ALA A 564 23.25 18.06 -11.82
C ALA A 564 22.50 18.72 -10.65
N GLY A 565 22.67 18.19 -9.42
CA GLY A 565 22.07 18.76 -8.22
C GLY A 565 22.61 20.15 -7.88
N ARG A 566 23.93 20.37 -8.03
CA ARG A 566 24.57 21.67 -7.80
C ARG A 566 24.10 22.73 -8.78
N ASP A 567 24.09 22.41 -10.07
CA ASP A 567 23.67 23.35 -11.11
C ASP A 567 22.18 23.71 -10.93
N TYR A 568 21.37 22.73 -10.53
CA TYR A 568 19.97 22.97 -10.17
C TYR A 568 19.82 23.89 -8.96
N VAL A 569 20.55 23.63 -7.87
CA VAL A 569 20.50 24.47 -6.66
C VAL A 569 20.97 25.88 -6.95
N ARG A 570 22.05 26.06 -7.72
CA ARG A 570 22.53 27.38 -8.15
C ARG A 570 21.49 28.11 -8.99
N GLY A 571 20.82 27.42 -9.91
CA GLY A 571 19.71 28.00 -10.67
C GLY A 571 18.55 28.45 -9.79
N LEU A 572 18.16 27.63 -8.81
CA LEU A 572 17.06 27.93 -7.89
C LEU A 572 17.38 29.09 -6.92
N THR A 573 18.66 29.27 -6.58
CA THR A 573 19.13 30.23 -5.57
C THR A 573 19.77 31.49 -6.17
N ALA A 574 19.77 31.62 -7.50
CA ALA A 574 20.36 32.77 -8.19
C ALA A 574 19.63 34.10 -7.94
N GLU A 575 18.36 34.06 -7.52
CA GLU A 575 17.60 35.27 -7.16
C GLU A 575 17.76 35.61 -5.68
N THR A 576 18.21 36.84 -5.41
CA THR A 576 18.55 37.32 -4.06
C THR A 576 17.36 37.33 -3.09
N ASP A 577 16.13 37.45 -3.62
CA ASP A 577 14.90 37.47 -2.80
C ASP A 577 14.46 36.07 -2.32
N TRP A 578 14.96 35.00 -2.97
CA TRP A 578 14.52 33.61 -2.74
C TRP A 578 15.60 32.66 -2.24
N GLU A 579 16.86 33.10 -2.21
CA GLU A 579 18.01 32.28 -1.81
C GLU A 579 17.82 31.66 -0.42
N ASP A 580 17.54 32.48 0.61
CA ASP A 580 17.41 32.01 1.99
C ASP A 580 16.24 31.01 2.19
N PRO A 581 15.00 31.28 1.72
CA PRO A 581 13.91 30.31 1.75
C PRO A 581 14.20 29.03 0.96
N ALA A 582 14.83 29.13 -0.22
CA ALA A 582 15.15 27.98 -1.05
C ALA A 582 16.16 27.06 -0.35
N TRP A 583 17.22 27.62 0.24
CA TRP A 583 18.19 26.84 1.00
C TRP A 583 17.60 26.16 2.23
N ARG A 584 16.73 26.84 2.98
CA ARG A 584 16.01 26.21 4.10
C ARG A 584 15.19 25.00 3.65
N LEU A 585 14.53 25.10 2.49
CA LEU A 585 13.74 24.02 1.93
C LEU A 585 14.62 22.84 1.47
N ILE A 586 15.74 23.13 0.81
CA ILE A 586 16.71 22.12 0.35
C ILE A 586 17.33 21.37 1.54
N LEU A 587 17.81 22.10 2.55
CA LEU A 587 18.42 21.51 3.75
C LEU A 587 17.41 20.67 4.51
N TRP A 588 16.16 21.16 4.65
CA TRP A 588 15.09 20.38 5.25
C TRP A 588 14.87 19.07 4.49
N LEU A 589 14.82 19.10 3.16
CA LEU A 589 14.64 17.91 2.32
C LEU A 589 15.79 16.91 2.53
N TYR A 590 17.03 17.39 2.53
CA TYR A 590 18.22 16.57 2.75
C TYR A 590 18.27 15.95 4.14
N GLU A 591 17.81 16.67 5.16
CA GLU A 591 17.71 16.14 6.53
C GLU A 591 16.74 14.94 6.64
N GLN A 592 15.71 14.90 5.78
CA GLN A 592 14.76 13.77 5.73
C GLN A 592 15.32 12.52 5.05
N MET A 593 16.49 12.59 4.42
CA MET A 593 17.15 11.48 3.74
C MET A 593 17.93 10.62 4.74
N GLU A 594 18.23 9.37 4.37
CA GLU A 594 19.15 8.53 5.15
C GLU A 594 20.54 9.17 5.18
N TYR A 595 21.03 9.57 4.01
CA TYR A 595 22.24 10.36 3.83
C TYR A 595 22.22 11.13 2.49
N VAL A 596 23.14 12.07 2.37
CA VAL A 596 23.45 12.85 1.17
C VAL A 596 24.84 12.47 0.69
N SER A 597 24.90 11.85 -0.50
CA SER A 597 26.15 11.50 -1.16
C SER A 597 26.71 12.73 -1.89
N VAL A 598 27.93 13.13 -1.55
CA VAL A 598 28.61 14.31 -2.12
C VAL A 598 29.88 13.89 -2.86
N ALA A 599 30.24 14.65 -3.90
CA ALA A 599 31.37 14.32 -4.78
C ALA A 599 32.74 14.72 -4.20
N SER A 600 32.81 15.70 -3.31
CA SER A 600 34.05 16.21 -2.74
C SER A 600 33.90 16.71 -1.30
N ASP A 601 35.01 16.80 -0.57
CA ASP A 601 35.04 17.39 0.76
C ASP A 601 34.59 18.86 0.74
N ALA A 602 34.88 19.61 -0.33
CA ALA A 602 34.44 21.00 -0.46
C ALA A 602 32.91 21.11 -0.51
N ASP A 603 32.24 20.19 -1.22
CA ASP A 603 30.77 20.12 -1.25
C ASP A 603 30.20 19.74 0.12
N ALA A 604 30.87 18.83 0.84
CA ALA A 604 30.49 18.46 2.21
C ALA A 604 30.54 19.67 3.15
N HIS A 605 31.65 20.44 3.10
CA HIS A 605 31.82 21.63 3.91
C HIS A 605 30.76 22.69 3.58
N GLU A 606 30.43 22.92 2.31
CA GLU A 606 29.38 23.86 1.92
C GLU A 606 28.02 23.49 2.55
N LEU A 607 27.61 22.23 2.48
CA LEU A 607 26.32 21.79 3.03
C LEU A 607 26.30 21.89 4.57
N ILE A 608 27.41 21.52 5.23
CA ILE A 608 27.53 21.58 6.69
C ILE A 608 27.54 23.03 7.18
N GLU A 609 28.27 23.92 6.52
CA GLU A 609 28.29 25.36 6.86
C GLU A 609 26.92 26.01 6.72
N ARG A 610 26.13 25.56 5.74
CA ARG A 610 24.74 26.03 5.57
C ARG A 610 23.77 25.43 6.58
N GLY A 611 24.17 24.40 7.33
CA GLY A 611 23.41 23.86 8.47
C GLY A 611 22.89 22.43 8.31
N LEU A 612 23.39 21.64 7.36
CA LEU A 612 23.10 20.20 7.27
C LEU A 612 23.87 19.42 8.35
N SER A 613 23.22 18.44 8.99
CA SER A 613 23.87 17.65 10.03
C SER A 613 25.06 16.83 9.47
N PRO A 614 26.26 16.87 10.08
CA PRO A 614 27.45 16.19 9.53
C PRO A 614 27.30 14.68 9.37
N ASP A 615 26.51 14.02 10.22
CA ASP A 615 26.19 12.59 10.16
C ASP A 615 25.37 12.21 8.92
N LYS A 616 24.72 13.19 8.28
CA LYS A 616 23.98 12.98 7.03
C LYS A 616 24.85 13.01 5.79
N VAL A 617 26.09 13.51 5.85
CA VAL A 617 26.91 13.74 4.66
C VAL A 617 27.93 12.61 4.49
N ILE A 618 27.90 11.96 3.33
CA ILE A 618 28.88 10.92 2.96
C ILE A 618 29.65 11.38 1.72
N VAL A 619 30.96 11.58 1.89
CA VAL A 619 31.88 11.93 0.79
C VAL A 619 32.27 10.66 0.05
N GLN A 620 32.12 10.66 -1.27
CA GLN A 620 32.52 9.52 -2.11
C GLN A 620 34.05 9.41 -2.13
N SER A 621 34.60 8.32 -1.58
CA SER A 621 36.03 8.04 -1.71
C SER A 621 36.35 7.62 -3.14
N HIS A 622 37.14 8.42 -3.87
CA HIS A 622 37.77 7.93 -5.11
C HIS A 622 38.64 6.73 -4.79
N ALA A 623 38.41 5.60 -5.46
CA ALA A 623 39.26 4.42 -5.38
C ALA A 623 40.68 4.79 -5.86
N GLY A 624 41.54 5.17 -4.91
CA GLY A 624 42.85 5.73 -5.24
C GLY A 624 43.61 6.36 -4.07
N ALA A 625 43.39 5.93 -2.82
CA ALA A 625 44.36 6.18 -1.75
C ALA A 625 44.17 5.16 -0.63
N SER A 626 45.24 4.45 -0.32
CA SER A 626 45.38 3.49 0.77
C SER A 626 44.87 4.03 2.12
N SER A 627 44.01 3.26 2.78
CA SER A 627 43.70 3.37 4.20
C SER A 627 44.95 3.13 5.06
N PRO A 628 45.19 3.91 6.13
CA PRO A 628 45.78 3.38 7.34
C PRO A 628 44.67 2.87 8.26
N ALA A 629 44.89 1.67 8.80
CA ALA A 629 44.08 1.07 9.84
C ALA A 629 44.18 1.83 11.17
N ALA A 630 43.08 1.85 11.92
CA ALA A 630 42.99 1.91 13.38
C ALA A 630 41.54 1.54 13.74
N ASP A 631 41.22 0.35 14.23
CA ASP A 631 41.36 -0.09 15.63
C ASP A 631 40.92 0.96 16.64
N THR A 632 39.67 0.88 17.10
CA THR A 632 39.31 1.04 18.52
C THR A 632 37.97 0.37 18.82
N GLU A 633 38.02 -0.58 19.75
CA GLU A 633 36.93 -1.23 20.45
C GLU A 633 36.15 -0.25 21.37
N SER A 634 34.93 -0.69 21.73
CA SER A 634 34.11 -0.36 22.92
C SER A 634 33.56 1.06 23.10
N ASP A 635 32.24 1.21 22.95
CA ASP A 635 31.32 1.41 24.09
C ASP A 635 29.85 1.27 23.64
N ASP A 636 29.39 0.03 23.54
CA ASP A 636 27.98 -0.34 23.40
C ASP A 636 27.34 -0.40 24.80
N ALA A 637 26.85 0.72 25.32
CA ALA A 637 25.96 0.72 26.49
C ALA A 637 25.10 2.00 26.67
N GLU A 638 25.41 3.13 26.03
CA GLU A 638 24.69 4.40 26.29
C GLU A 638 23.73 4.84 25.15
N THR A 639 23.75 4.17 24.00
CA THR A 639 22.95 4.55 22.82
C THR A 639 21.50 4.03 22.86
N GLU A 640 21.21 3.05 23.72
CA GLU A 640 19.88 2.42 23.82
C GLU A 640 18.91 3.22 24.73
N ALA A 641 19.43 4.03 25.66
CA ALA A 641 18.61 4.86 26.56
C ALA A 641 18.15 6.20 25.93
N ALA A 642 18.84 6.68 24.88
CA ALA A 642 18.48 7.91 24.19
C ALA A 642 17.30 7.75 23.22
N PHE A 643 17.05 6.53 22.72
CA PHE A 643 15.97 6.25 21.77
C PHE A 643 14.60 6.08 22.46
N GLU A 644 14.55 5.61 23.71
CA GLU A 644 13.30 5.48 24.47
C GLU A 644 12.72 6.81 24.98
N MET A 645 13.54 7.85 25.21
CA MET A 645 13.02 9.16 25.61
C MET A 645 12.43 9.99 24.45
N ALA A 646 12.86 9.77 23.21
CA ALA A 646 12.35 10.51 22.04
C ALA A 646 10.93 10.04 21.62
N ALA A 647 10.57 8.79 21.93
CA ALA A 647 9.26 8.23 21.61
C ALA A 647 8.11 8.70 22.55
N ALA A 648 8.43 9.29 23.71
CA ALA A 648 7.43 9.73 24.69
C ALA A 648 6.90 11.16 24.49
N THR A 649 7.45 11.94 23.55
CA THR A 649 7.09 13.38 23.38
C THR A 649 6.27 13.68 22.11
N MET A 650 5.91 12.66 21.31
CA MET A 650 5.06 12.84 20.11
C MET A 650 3.59 12.39 20.27
N VAL A 651 3.10 12.31 21.52
CA VAL A 651 1.66 12.07 21.83
C VAL A 651 1.10 13.16 22.77
N ALA A 652 1.39 14.42 22.46
CA ALA A 652 0.66 15.57 23.01
C ALA A 652 0.11 16.44 21.88
#